data_AF-A0A9D6TI10-F1
#
_entry.id   AF-A0A9D6TI10-F1
#
_cell.length_a   1.000
_cell.length_b   1.000
_cell.length_c   1.000
_cell.angle_alpha   90.00
_cell.angle_beta   90.00
_cell.angle_gamma   90.00
#
_symmetry.space_group_name_H-M   'P 1'
#
loop_
_entity.id
_entity.type
_entity.pdbx_description
1 polymer ?
#
loop_
_entity_poly.entity_id
_entity_poly.type
_entity_poly.pdbx_seq_one_letter_code
_entity_poly.pdbx_strand_id
1 'polypeptide(L)'
;MNLPDRFRFFVAATILALGACVAHGATEVLPGTQPLVGERDLSDEMIAGMTRFLDRELAASVDQRGGKWHPDFSSRANYEKSVTPNRDRFARVIGVIDSRVAGSEPEFVATVSRPAMLLETNRFTAYAVRWPVLPGVYGEGLLLQPKGEATARVVAIPDADQAPEVIAGIGGSLPPALQFARRLAEGGCQVVVPTLISREPVFSGNAALKLHTNQPHREWIYRQAYTFGRHVIGYEVQKILAAVDWFNRQNSTRRAPIGVVGWGEGGLLAFYSAALDPRIDAVVVSGYFDRREAIWAEPIYRNLFGLLREFGDAEIASLIVPRILFVEPSTFPNVGGPPAPPAGSGRVRASAAPGRIATPSLASVSGEVERAKRRAGSFASSIHVVTGREPLAETTLNQFLGQLRPGAAPIPPPGAIPESPAGPDSLVRQRRQVEELERYTQQLIEVSREVRDRDFWKKNPPVAAGAWSATMQPYRDRLWGEVIGRLPAGQAGLNPRSRKFADNASWTGYEVTLDVLPDMIVWGYLLLPNDLKPGERRPVIVAHHGGGGLPGVVVDRSSRTYKGFAAQLADRGYVVFAPHFPWRAGDRYRELQRKANPLGLSVFSFILADHERLLDWLTAQPWADPKRIGLYGLSWGGKVAVRVPALLERYALAIPSGDFNEWIWKNASTAYSNSYMFAPEYEMFDFNLGMTFGYAEMAAMIAPRPFMVERGHDDGVGIDEWVAFEYAKVYRHYDKLKIPEKSRIEYFRGIHEIHAVGTFEFIEEHFGRAKATVAGRP
;
A
#
# COMPACT_ATOMS: atom_id res chain seq x y z
N MET A 1 27.01 3.78 20.97
CA MET A 1 27.36 4.76 22.02
C MET A 1 26.48 4.44 23.21
N ASN A 2 27.09 3.98 24.31
CA ASN A 2 26.40 3.47 25.50
C ASN A 2 25.57 4.59 26.15
N LEU A 3 24.27 4.37 26.28
CA LEU A 3 23.37 5.14 27.14
C LEU A 3 22.76 4.22 28.21
N PRO A 4 22.44 4.76 29.41
CA PRO A 4 22.61 4.06 30.67
C PRO A 4 21.37 3.29 31.16
N ASP A 5 21.65 2.21 31.89
CA ASP A 5 20.76 1.24 32.56
C ASP A 5 19.85 1.80 33.67
N ARG A 6 19.13 2.90 33.42
CA ARG A 6 18.19 3.47 34.41
C ARG A 6 16.78 3.69 33.85
N PHE A 7 16.19 2.66 33.27
CA PHE A 7 14.74 2.60 33.00
C PHE A 7 14.15 1.18 33.06
N ARG A 8 14.78 0.28 33.82
CA ARG A 8 14.34 -1.12 34.01
C ARG A 8 13.74 -1.45 35.38
N PHE A 9 13.53 -0.46 36.26
CA PHE A 9 13.18 -0.73 37.66
C PHE A 9 11.88 -0.11 38.21
N PHE A 10 10.95 0.34 37.37
CA PHE A 10 9.66 0.89 37.85
C PHE A 10 8.40 0.23 37.26
N VAL A 11 8.51 -1.00 36.74
CA VAL A 11 7.35 -1.81 36.28
C VAL A 11 7.21 -3.13 37.07
N ALA A 12 8.10 -3.40 38.03
CA ALA A 12 8.11 -4.67 38.77
C ALA A 12 7.38 -4.64 40.13
N ALA A 13 6.75 -3.54 40.54
CA ALA A 13 6.25 -3.36 41.92
C ALA A 13 4.72 -3.24 42.05
N THR A 14 3.94 -3.70 41.07
CA THR A 14 2.46 -3.79 41.19
C THR A 14 1.92 -5.16 40.72
N ILE A 15 2.78 -6.18 40.69
CA ILE A 15 2.41 -7.58 40.32
C ILE A 15 2.56 -8.54 41.51
N LEU A 16 2.93 -8.08 42.71
CA LEU A 16 3.16 -8.95 43.87
C LEU A 16 2.32 -8.53 45.08
N ALA A 17 1.01 -8.80 45.03
CA ALA A 17 0.18 -9.02 46.22
C ALA A 17 -1.21 -9.54 45.81
N LEU A 18 -1.28 -10.79 45.35
CA LEU A 18 -2.48 -11.67 45.41
C LEU A 18 -2.08 -13.03 44.81
N GLY A 19 -1.29 -13.79 45.56
CA GLY A 19 -0.83 -15.12 45.16
C GLY A 19 -0.55 -15.97 46.39
N ALA A 20 -1.60 -16.46 47.05
CA ALA A 20 -1.54 -17.63 47.93
C ALA A 20 -2.94 -18.08 48.33
N CYS A 21 -3.54 -18.96 47.51
CA CYS A 21 -4.34 -20.14 47.89
C CYS A 21 -5.00 -20.69 46.62
N VAL A 22 -4.35 -21.68 46.00
CA VAL A 22 -4.91 -22.41 44.87
C VAL A 22 -5.94 -23.40 45.40
N ALA A 23 -7.20 -22.96 45.45
CA ALA A 23 -8.30 -23.85 45.14
C ALA A 23 -8.50 -23.78 43.62
N HIS A 24 -8.51 -24.92 42.92
CA HIS A 24 -8.95 -25.01 41.52
C HIS A 24 -10.46 -24.75 41.44
N GLY A 25 -10.86 -23.50 41.69
CA GLY A 25 -12.22 -23.04 41.45
C GLY A 25 -12.44 -22.98 39.94
N ALA A 26 -13.50 -23.63 39.46
CA ALA A 26 -13.90 -23.54 38.07
C ALA A 26 -13.99 -22.06 37.65
N THR A 27 -13.22 -21.67 36.63
CA THR A 27 -13.31 -20.33 36.06
C THR A 27 -14.74 -20.11 35.59
N GLU A 28 -15.43 -19.10 36.14
CA GLU A 28 -16.79 -18.79 35.74
C GLU A 28 -16.79 -18.31 34.27
N VAL A 29 -17.65 -18.92 33.45
CA VAL A 29 -17.73 -18.69 32.01
C VAL A 29 -19.06 -18.06 31.64
N LEU A 30 -19.08 -17.32 30.52
CA LEU A 30 -20.33 -16.86 29.92
C LEU A 30 -21.17 -18.09 29.48
N PRO A 31 -22.46 -18.15 29.82
CA PRO A 31 -23.33 -19.24 29.36
C PRO A 31 -23.29 -19.43 27.84
N GLY A 32 -23.18 -20.68 27.38
CA GLY A 32 -23.06 -21.01 25.95
C GLY A 32 -21.65 -20.89 25.37
N THR A 33 -20.63 -20.72 26.22
CA THR A 33 -19.22 -20.68 25.80
C THR A 33 -18.40 -21.77 26.49
N GLN A 34 -17.29 -22.16 25.87
CA GLN A 34 -16.29 -23.02 26.50
C GLN A 34 -15.36 -22.20 27.42
N PRO A 35 -14.70 -22.81 28.43
CA PRO A 35 -13.69 -22.11 29.21
C PRO A 35 -12.52 -21.62 28.35
N LEU A 36 -12.16 -20.34 28.49
CA LEU A 36 -10.91 -19.79 27.96
C LEU A 36 -9.76 -20.13 28.90
N VAL A 37 -8.97 -21.14 28.53
CA VAL A 37 -7.87 -21.67 29.35
C VAL A 37 -6.52 -21.16 28.86
N GLY A 38 -5.65 -20.78 29.78
CA GLY A 38 -4.26 -20.40 29.52
C GLY A 38 -3.96 -18.91 29.75
N GLU A 39 -2.67 -18.61 29.81
CA GLU A 39 -2.13 -17.27 30.06
C GLU A 39 -1.45 -16.66 28.81
N ARG A 40 -1.59 -17.31 27.64
CA ARG A 40 -1.00 -16.80 26.39
C ARG A 40 -1.60 -15.45 26.02
N ASP A 41 -0.77 -14.58 25.46
CA ASP A 41 -1.20 -13.27 24.98
C ASP A 41 -2.04 -13.44 23.70
N LEU A 42 -3.35 -13.22 23.83
CA LEU A 42 -4.32 -13.38 22.73
C LEU A 42 -4.02 -12.44 21.54
N SER A 43 -3.36 -11.31 21.79
CA SER A 43 -2.93 -10.40 20.71
C SER A 43 -1.84 -11.05 19.86
N ASP A 44 -0.88 -11.73 20.51
CA ASP A 44 0.19 -12.43 19.81
C ASP A 44 -0.33 -13.65 19.05
N GLU A 45 -1.30 -14.37 19.63
CA GLU A 45 -1.97 -15.49 18.98
C GLU A 45 -2.73 -15.05 17.73
N MET A 46 -3.49 -13.95 17.83
CA MET A 46 -4.21 -13.35 16.69
C MET A 46 -3.26 -12.98 15.55
N ILE A 47 -2.18 -12.24 15.84
CA ILE A 47 -1.18 -11.85 14.83
C ILE A 47 -0.51 -13.09 14.22
N ALA A 48 -0.11 -14.07 15.06
CA ALA A 48 0.53 -15.29 14.56
C ALA A 48 -0.41 -16.12 13.67
N GLY A 49 -1.69 -16.16 13.99
CA GLY A 49 -2.73 -16.78 13.17
C GLY A 49 -2.86 -16.15 11.78
N MET A 50 -2.97 -14.81 11.74
CA MET A 50 -3.00 -14.03 10.50
C MET A 50 -1.71 -14.22 9.68
N THR A 51 -0.54 -14.28 10.32
CA THR A 51 0.73 -14.58 9.64
C THR A 51 0.71 -15.96 9.00
N ARG A 52 0.29 -17.02 9.72
CA ARG A 52 0.21 -18.38 9.17
C ARG A 52 -0.76 -18.45 7.99
N PHE A 53 -1.89 -17.74 8.07
CA PHE A 53 -2.83 -17.61 6.97
C PHE A 53 -2.16 -16.99 5.74
N LEU A 54 -1.53 -15.82 5.89
CA LEU A 54 -0.86 -15.12 4.79
C LEU A 54 0.28 -15.93 4.18
N ASP A 55 1.07 -16.63 4.98
CA ASP A 55 2.16 -17.47 4.46
C ASP A 55 1.62 -18.61 3.58
N ARG A 56 0.49 -19.20 3.95
CA ARG A 56 -0.20 -20.20 3.11
C ARG A 56 -0.75 -19.59 1.83
N GLU A 57 -1.43 -18.45 1.91
CA GLU A 57 -2.01 -17.80 0.73
C GLU A 57 -0.94 -17.31 -0.25
N LEU A 58 0.19 -16.79 0.25
CA LEU A 58 1.35 -16.44 -0.57
C LEU A 58 1.91 -17.67 -1.30
N ALA A 59 2.08 -18.79 -0.60
CA ALA A 59 2.54 -20.03 -1.21
C ALA A 59 1.54 -20.57 -2.26
N ALA A 60 0.24 -20.59 -1.92
CA ALA A 60 -0.83 -21.08 -2.79
C ALA A 60 -1.06 -20.17 -4.01
N SER A 61 -0.70 -18.89 -3.94
CA SER A 61 -0.90 -17.94 -5.02
C SER A 61 -0.24 -18.38 -6.33
N VAL A 62 0.88 -19.12 -6.28
CA VAL A 62 1.58 -19.65 -7.47
C VAL A 62 0.64 -20.49 -8.35
N ASP A 63 -0.08 -21.43 -7.72
CA ASP A 63 -0.95 -22.37 -8.42
C ASP A 63 -2.30 -21.71 -8.80
N GLN A 64 -2.76 -20.74 -8.01
CA GLN A 64 -4.04 -20.04 -8.23
C GLN A 64 -4.03 -19.08 -9.42
N ARG A 65 -2.86 -18.48 -9.75
CA ARG A 65 -2.75 -17.50 -10.86
C ARG A 65 -3.12 -18.09 -12.21
N GLY A 66 -2.81 -19.38 -12.44
CA GLY A 66 -2.94 -20.02 -13.75
C GLY A 66 -4.34 -19.92 -14.37
N GLY A 67 -5.39 -20.03 -13.55
CA GLY A 67 -6.79 -19.95 -14.00
C GLY A 67 -7.25 -18.58 -14.51
N LYS A 68 -6.42 -17.53 -14.40
CA LYS A 68 -6.69 -16.18 -14.92
C LYS A 68 -6.09 -15.92 -16.31
N TRP A 69 -5.50 -16.94 -16.92
CA TRP A 69 -4.80 -16.85 -18.19
C TRP A 69 -5.40 -17.82 -19.20
N HIS A 70 -5.69 -17.32 -20.40
CA HIS A 70 -6.22 -18.10 -21.52
C HIS A 70 -5.42 -17.81 -22.81
N PRO A 71 -4.12 -18.18 -22.84
CA PRO A 71 -3.26 -17.91 -23.98
C PRO A 71 -3.67 -18.73 -25.21
N ASP A 72 -3.64 -18.09 -26.39
CA ASP A 72 -3.84 -18.75 -27.68
C ASP A 72 -2.51 -18.90 -28.41
N PHE A 73 -2.01 -20.14 -28.50
CA PHE A 73 -0.72 -20.46 -29.13
C PHE A 73 -0.79 -20.70 -30.65
N SER A 74 -1.95 -20.54 -31.29
CA SER A 74 -2.14 -20.87 -32.70
C SER A 74 -1.34 -19.98 -33.66
N SER A 75 -1.04 -18.74 -33.26
CA SER A 75 -0.16 -17.83 -33.98
C SER A 75 0.38 -16.74 -33.07
N ARG A 76 1.44 -16.05 -33.49
CA ARG A 76 1.96 -14.87 -32.76
C ARG A 76 0.89 -13.81 -32.53
N ALA A 77 0.11 -13.48 -33.56
CA ALA A 77 -0.92 -12.45 -33.48
C ALA A 77 -2.06 -12.85 -32.51
N ASN A 78 -2.48 -14.11 -32.54
CA ASN A 78 -3.51 -14.61 -31.64
C ASN A 78 -3.02 -14.64 -30.19
N TYR A 79 -1.76 -15.02 -29.97
CA TYR A 79 -1.14 -14.99 -28.65
C TYR A 79 -1.13 -13.57 -28.07
N GLU A 80 -0.58 -12.61 -28.82
CA GLU A 80 -0.51 -11.20 -28.41
C GLU A 80 -1.90 -10.63 -28.08
N LYS A 81 -2.92 -10.95 -28.90
CA LYS A 81 -4.31 -10.58 -28.64
C LYS A 81 -4.86 -11.24 -27.37
N SER A 82 -4.62 -12.53 -27.17
CA SER A 82 -5.16 -13.30 -26.03
C SER A 82 -4.66 -12.82 -24.67
N VAL A 83 -3.42 -12.32 -24.60
CA VAL A 83 -2.82 -11.83 -23.34
C VAL A 83 -3.00 -10.32 -23.11
N THR A 84 -3.63 -9.60 -24.04
CA THR A 84 -3.87 -8.15 -23.92
C THR A 84 -4.66 -7.78 -22.64
N PRO A 85 -5.73 -8.49 -22.25
CA PRO A 85 -6.42 -8.19 -20.99
C PRO A 85 -5.53 -8.35 -19.74
N ASN A 86 -4.61 -9.33 -19.75
CA ASN A 86 -3.63 -9.52 -18.66
C ASN A 86 -2.63 -8.35 -18.63
N ARG A 87 -2.16 -7.89 -19.80
CA ARG A 87 -1.30 -6.69 -19.93
C ARG A 87 -1.98 -5.43 -19.38
N ASP A 88 -3.25 -5.20 -19.69
CA ASP A 88 -4.00 -4.06 -19.19
C ASP A 88 -4.18 -4.09 -17.67
N ARG A 89 -4.40 -5.29 -17.10
CA ARG A 89 -4.44 -5.48 -15.64
C ARG A 89 -3.08 -5.25 -15.01
N PHE A 90 -2.00 -5.76 -15.62
CA PHE A 90 -0.64 -5.53 -15.14
C PHE A 90 -0.28 -4.04 -15.14
N ALA A 91 -0.65 -3.28 -16.18
CA ALA A 91 -0.46 -1.84 -16.23
C ALA A 91 -1.12 -1.13 -15.04
N ARG A 92 -2.36 -1.53 -14.68
CA ARG A 92 -3.05 -0.99 -13.50
C ARG A 92 -2.37 -1.38 -12.18
N VAL A 93 -1.94 -2.63 -12.02
CA VAL A 93 -1.24 -3.11 -10.82
C VAL A 93 0.03 -2.31 -10.55
N ILE A 94 0.80 -1.98 -11.59
CA ILE A 94 2.03 -1.21 -11.43
C ILE A 94 1.83 0.32 -11.50
N GLY A 95 0.59 0.80 -11.64
CA GLY A 95 0.27 2.23 -11.63
C GLY A 95 0.50 2.98 -12.95
N VAL A 96 0.60 2.28 -14.09
CA VAL A 96 0.69 2.88 -15.44
C VAL A 96 -0.74 3.12 -15.96
N ILE A 97 -1.38 4.16 -15.42
CA ILE A 97 -2.79 4.50 -15.71
C ILE A 97 -2.99 5.89 -16.32
N ASP A 98 -1.97 6.75 -16.22
CA ASP A 98 -2.03 8.11 -16.75
C ASP A 98 -1.62 8.16 -18.23
N SER A 99 -2.21 9.10 -18.97
CA SER A 99 -1.81 9.33 -20.36
C SER A 99 -0.49 10.10 -20.43
N ARG A 100 0.46 9.57 -21.19
CA ARG A 100 1.74 10.27 -21.46
C ARG A 100 1.50 11.49 -22.35
N VAL A 101 2.41 12.47 -22.26
CA VAL A 101 2.42 13.65 -23.14
C VAL A 101 2.65 13.22 -24.58
N ALA A 102 1.68 13.52 -25.45
CA ALA A 102 1.75 13.20 -26.87
C ALA A 102 2.88 13.96 -27.58
N GLY A 103 3.54 13.33 -28.55
CA GLY A 103 4.58 13.97 -29.35
C GLY A 103 5.91 14.23 -28.62
N SER A 104 6.04 13.86 -27.34
CA SER A 104 7.23 14.10 -26.52
C SER A 104 8.54 13.63 -27.14
N GLU A 105 9.48 14.54 -27.37
CA GLU A 105 10.82 14.25 -27.87
C GLU A 105 11.92 14.70 -26.89
N PRO A 106 13.12 14.09 -26.93
CA PRO A 106 14.26 14.54 -26.14
C PRO A 106 14.71 15.95 -26.51
N GLU A 107 14.74 16.82 -25.50
CA GLU A 107 15.31 18.16 -25.50
C GLU A 107 16.75 18.10 -24.97
N PHE A 108 17.66 18.85 -25.58
CA PHE A 108 19.01 19.03 -25.06
C PHE A 108 19.02 19.84 -23.77
N VAL A 109 19.71 19.35 -22.73
CA VAL A 109 19.90 20.07 -21.47
C VAL A 109 21.23 20.82 -21.49
N ALA A 110 21.18 22.13 -21.68
CA ALA A 110 22.34 23.03 -21.68
C ALA A 110 22.08 24.27 -20.80
N THR A 111 23.17 24.95 -20.44
CA THR A 111 23.14 26.32 -19.89
C THR A 111 24.05 27.21 -20.74
N VAL A 112 24.03 28.52 -20.51
CA VAL A 112 24.95 29.46 -21.18
C VAL A 112 26.42 29.08 -20.94
N SER A 113 26.72 28.42 -19.82
CA SER A 113 28.07 28.03 -19.43
C SER A 113 28.38 26.55 -19.67
N ARG A 114 27.38 25.71 -19.98
CA ARG A 114 27.57 24.26 -20.11
C ARG A 114 26.80 23.71 -21.32
N PRO A 115 27.48 23.17 -22.34
CA PRO A 115 26.81 22.57 -23.49
C PRO A 115 26.08 21.27 -23.09
N ALA A 116 25.11 20.86 -23.92
CA ALA A 116 24.45 19.57 -23.74
C ALA A 116 25.36 18.39 -24.12
N MET A 117 26.29 18.59 -25.06
CA MET A 117 27.28 17.57 -25.43
C MET A 117 28.26 17.36 -24.29
N LEU A 118 28.31 16.14 -23.76
CA LEU A 118 29.19 15.78 -22.64
C LEU A 118 30.48 15.11 -23.13
N LEU A 119 30.37 14.31 -24.20
CA LEU A 119 31.46 13.51 -24.72
C LEU A 119 31.28 13.29 -26.22
N GLU A 120 32.39 13.28 -26.95
CA GLU A 120 32.43 12.86 -28.34
C GLU A 120 33.53 11.82 -28.54
N THR A 121 33.20 10.74 -29.27
CA THR A 121 34.15 9.70 -29.69
C THR A 121 34.05 9.51 -31.19
N ASN A 122 34.97 8.73 -31.77
CA ASN A 122 34.89 8.33 -33.17
C ASN A 122 33.65 7.47 -33.51
N ARG A 123 32.90 6.96 -32.51
CA ARG A 123 31.75 6.06 -32.73
C ARG A 123 30.40 6.62 -32.31
N PHE A 124 30.37 7.50 -31.30
CA PHE A 124 29.13 8.13 -30.84
C PHE A 124 29.40 9.49 -30.18
N THR A 125 28.35 10.30 -30.06
CA THR A 125 28.32 11.52 -29.24
C THR A 125 27.31 11.35 -28.11
N ALA A 126 27.67 11.74 -26.89
CA ALA A 126 26.79 11.69 -25.72
C ALA A 126 26.26 13.09 -25.39
N TYR A 127 24.95 13.20 -25.22
CA TYR A 127 24.26 14.44 -24.86
C TYR A 127 23.48 14.27 -23.56
N ALA A 128 23.48 15.29 -22.71
CA ALA A 128 22.50 15.44 -21.64
C ALA A 128 21.14 15.81 -22.25
N VAL A 129 20.10 15.04 -21.93
CA VAL A 129 18.75 15.23 -22.47
C VAL A 129 17.68 15.09 -21.40
N ARG A 130 16.50 15.67 -21.68
CA ARG A 130 15.25 15.42 -20.96
C ARG A 130 14.10 15.29 -21.93
N TRP A 131 13.01 14.62 -21.58
CA TRP A 131 11.82 14.50 -22.43
C TRP A 131 10.54 14.57 -21.58
N PRO A 132 9.48 15.26 -22.03
CA PRO A 132 8.20 15.28 -21.33
C PRO A 132 7.61 13.86 -21.15
N VAL A 133 7.00 13.55 -20.01
CA VAL A 133 6.41 12.22 -19.75
C VAL A 133 4.97 12.33 -19.30
N LEU A 134 4.74 13.05 -18.20
CA LEU A 134 3.42 13.43 -17.69
C LEU A 134 3.38 14.96 -17.55
N PRO A 135 2.22 15.60 -17.36
CA PRO A 135 2.16 17.04 -17.10
C PRO A 135 3.12 17.47 -15.99
N GLY A 136 4.16 18.25 -16.34
CA GLY A 136 5.18 18.72 -15.40
C GLY A 136 6.20 17.68 -14.93
N VAL A 137 6.20 16.46 -15.47
CA VAL A 137 7.18 15.40 -15.19
C VAL A 137 7.98 15.09 -16.43
N TYR A 138 9.30 15.11 -16.29
CA TYR A 138 10.24 14.76 -17.35
C TYR A 138 10.98 13.46 -17.02
N GLY A 139 11.30 12.68 -18.05
CA GLY A 139 12.47 11.81 -17.99
C GLY A 139 13.71 12.67 -18.23
N GLU A 140 14.77 12.44 -17.46
CA GLU A 140 16.06 13.12 -17.66
C GLU A 140 17.18 12.08 -17.70
N GLY A 141 18.24 12.31 -18.45
CA GLY A 141 19.36 11.39 -18.55
C GLY A 141 20.29 11.70 -19.73
N LEU A 142 20.74 10.66 -20.43
CA LEU A 142 21.66 10.78 -21.55
C LEU A 142 21.08 10.21 -22.85
N LEU A 143 21.46 10.81 -23.98
CA LEU A 143 21.32 10.26 -25.32
C LEU A 143 22.71 10.01 -25.90
N LEU A 144 23.04 8.76 -26.20
CA LEU A 144 24.25 8.37 -26.91
C LEU A 144 23.87 8.12 -28.37
N GLN A 145 24.27 9.04 -29.24
CA GLN A 145 23.95 9.04 -30.65
C GLN A 145 25.12 8.45 -31.45
N PRO A 146 24.97 7.30 -32.15
CA PRO A 146 26.02 6.75 -32.99
C PRO A 146 26.31 7.68 -34.17
N LYS A 147 27.55 7.67 -34.66
CA LYS A 147 27.99 8.49 -35.81
C LYS A 147 27.38 8.02 -37.13
N GLY A 148 27.07 6.73 -37.23
CA GLY A 148 26.41 6.13 -38.37
C GLY A 148 24.91 5.92 -38.12
N GLU A 149 24.29 5.17 -39.02
CA GLU A 149 22.90 4.74 -38.84
C GLU A 149 22.77 3.82 -37.63
N ALA A 150 21.69 3.99 -36.87
CA ALA A 150 21.45 3.18 -35.69
C ALA A 150 21.27 1.71 -36.05
N THR A 151 22.12 0.84 -35.50
CA THR A 151 21.98 -0.61 -35.57
C THR A 151 20.66 -1.04 -34.94
N ALA A 152 20.38 -0.50 -33.76
CA ALA A 152 19.16 -0.63 -32.96
C ALA A 152 18.95 0.64 -32.13
N ARG A 153 17.74 0.81 -31.59
CA ARG A 153 17.39 1.86 -30.63
C ARG A 153 17.16 1.22 -29.27
N VAL A 154 17.93 1.61 -28.26
CA VAL A 154 17.95 0.91 -26.97
C VAL A 154 17.71 1.88 -25.82
N VAL A 155 16.83 1.50 -24.89
CA VAL A 155 16.81 2.14 -23.56
C VAL A 155 17.67 1.28 -22.63
N ALA A 156 18.77 1.85 -22.12
CA ALA A 156 19.70 1.17 -21.22
C ALA A 156 19.53 1.72 -19.80
N ILE A 157 19.05 0.91 -18.88
CA ILE A 157 18.55 1.38 -17.58
C ILE A 157 19.52 0.95 -16.46
N PRO A 158 20.11 1.90 -15.72
CA PRO A 158 21.00 1.60 -14.58
C PRO A 158 20.21 1.07 -13.37
N ASP A 159 20.92 0.64 -12.32
CA ASP A 159 20.28 0.53 -11.00
C ASP A 159 19.91 1.91 -10.44
N ALA A 160 18.97 1.98 -9.50
CA ALA A 160 18.45 3.24 -8.97
C ALA A 160 19.52 4.17 -8.35
N ASP A 161 20.62 3.62 -7.84
CA ASP A 161 21.70 4.41 -7.23
C ASP A 161 22.87 4.68 -8.18
N GLN A 162 22.72 4.35 -9.47
CA GLN A 162 23.69 4.64 -10.51
C GLN A 162 23.20 5.77 -11.41
N ALA A 163 24.01 6.83 -11.50
CA ALA A 163 23.78 7.90 -12.46
C ALA A 163 23.98 7.40 -13.90
N PRO A 164 23.24 7.92 -14.90
CA PRO A 164 23.41 7.56 -16.31
C PRO A 164 24.84 7.60 -16.82
N GLU A 165 25.61 8.58 -16.35
CA GLU A 165 27.00 8.83 -16.73
C GLU A 165 27.90 7.63 -16.41
N VAL A 166 27.63 6.93 -15.31
CA VAL A 166 28.41 5.80 -14.81
C VAL A 166 28.41 4.65 -15.83
N ILE A 167 27.23 4.28 -16.34
CA ILE A 167 27.09 3.20 -17.33
C ILE A 167 27.36 3.65 -18.77
N ALA A 168 27.46 4.96 -18.99
CA ALA A 168 27.97 5.56 -20.23
C ALA A 168 29.51 5.74 -20.23
N GLY A 169 30.18 5.40 -19.13
CA GLY A 169 31.64 5.53 -18.99
C GLY A 169 32.16 6.94 -18.75
N ILE A 170 31.27 7.91 -18.51
CA ILE A 170 31.63 9.29 -18.25
C ILE A 170 32.03 9.41 -16.77
N GLY A 171 33.26 9.85 -16.51
CA GLY A 171 33.81 9.97 -15.14
C GLY A 171 34.57 8.73 -14.63
N GLY A 172 34.62 7.64 -15.41
CA GLY A 172 35.55 6.52 -15.18
C GLY A 172 35.30 5.61 -13.97
N SER A 173 34.10 5.63 -13.38
CA SER A 173 33.82 4.92 -12.12
C SER A 173 33.56 3.41 -12.25
N LEU A 174 33.38 2.89 -13.47
CA LEU A 174 33.20 1.46 -13.73
C LEU A 174 34.23 0.95 -14.74
N PRO A 175 34.68 -0.32 -14.65
CA PRO A 175 35.42 -0.99 -15.72
C PRO A 175 34.64 -0.92 -17.05
N PRO A 176 35.31 -0.76 -18.21
CA PRO A 176 34.64 -0.64 -19.51
C PRO A 176 33.64 -1.77 -19.82
N ALA A 177 33.92 -2.99 -19.36
CA ALA A 177 33.04 -4.15 -19.55
C ALA A 177 31.66 -3.99 -18.91
N LEU A 178 31.53 -3.17 -17.85
CA LEU A 178 30.27 -2.91 -17.13
C LEU A 178 29.58 -1.61 -17.57
N GLN A 179 30.17 -0.87 -18.52
CA GLN A 179 29.59 0.36 -19.08
C GLN A 179 28.61 0.04 -20.22
N PHE A 180 27.60 -0.78 -19.95
CA PHE A 180 26.79 -1.41 -20.98
C PHE A 180 26.07 -0.43 -21.94
N ALA A 181 25.69 0.78 -21.48
CA ALA A 181 25.11 1.79 -22.36
C ALA A 181 26.14 2.31 -23.39
N ARG A 182 27.38 2.54 -22.94
CA ARG A 182 28.50 2.88 -23.82
C ARG A 182 28.80 1.75 -24.79
N ARG A 183 28.88 0.51 -24.31
CA ARG A 183 29.21 -0.65 -25.16
C ARG A 183 28.19 -0.84 -26.28
N LEU A 184 26.90 -0.66 -25.99
CA LEU A 184 25.84 -0.66 -27.01
C LEU A 184 26.01 0.48 -28.04
N ALA A 185 26.36 1.69 -27.59
CA ALA A 185 26.62 2.81 -28.48
C ALA A 185 27.85 2.60 -29.37
N GLU A 186 28.93 1.99 -28.85
CA GLU A 186 30.11 1.59 -29.63
C GLU A 186 29.80 0.48 -30.65
N GLY A 187 28.77 -0.33 -30.38
CA GLY A 187 28.15 -1.29 -31.31
C GLY A 187 27.18 -0.65 -32.33
N GLY A 188 27.08 0.69 -32.35
CA GLY A 188 26.26 1.43 -33.31
C GLY A 188 24.80 1.63 -32.89
N CYS A 189 24.43 1.35 -31.64
CA CYS A 189 23.07 1.62 -31.17
C CYS A 189 22.86 3.10 -30.82
N GLN A 190 21.67 3.62 -31.07
CA GLN A 190 21.18 4.84 -30.44
C GLN A 190 20.66 4.49 -29.05
N VAL A 191 21.25 5.05 -28.00
CA VAL A 191 20.96 4.64 -26.62
C VAL A 191 20.41 5.80 -25.80
N VAL A 192 19.26 5.61 -25.16
CA VAL A 192 18.76 6.51 -24.12
C VAL A 192 19.03 5.89 -22.75
N VAL A 193 19.59 6.67 -21.83
CA VAL A 193 19.94 6.24 -20.48
C VAL A 193 19.19 7.12 -19.47
N PRO A 194 18.09 6.63 -18.86
CA PRO A 194 17.30 7.44 -17.94
C PRO A 194 17.95 7.51 -16.55
N THR A 195 17.75 8.65 -15.87
CA THR A 195 17.94 8.78 -14.43
C THR A 195 16.74 8.18 -13.71
N LEU A 196 17.04 7.30 -12.75
CA LEU A 196 16.05 6.71 -11.86
C LEU A 196 15.97 7.46 -10.54
N ILE A 197 14.85 7.32 -9.83
CA ILE A 197 14.68 7.79 -8.47
C ILE A 197 15.54 6.92 -7.55
N SER A 198 16.51 7.53 -6.89
CA SER A 198 17.53 6.89 -6.06
C SER A 198 17.01 6.50 -4.67
N ARG A 199 17.80 5.69 -3.97
CA ARG A 199 17.54 5.24 -2.60
C ARG A 199 18.09 6.18 -1.53
N GLU A 200 18.70 7.29 -1.94
CA GLU A 200 19.09 8.38 -1.05
C GLU A 200 17.86 9.08 -0.44
N PRO A 201 17.94 9.63 0.78
CA PRO A 201 16.81 10.30 1.43
C PRO A 201 16.88 11.83 1.43
N VAL A 202 17.92 12.43 0.82
CA VAL A 202 18.29 13.85 1.00
C VAL A 202 17.20 14.86 0.59
N PHE A 203 16.28 14.49 -0.29
CA PHE A 203 15.14 15.31 -0.75
C PHE A 203 13.79 14.82 -0.21
N SER A 204 13.77 13.86 0.71
CA SER A 204 12.54 13.31 1.31
C SER A 204 12.12 14.14 2.52
N GLY A 205 11.40 15.24 2.28
CA GLY A 205 10.87 16.09 3.33
C GLY A 205 10.36 17.43 2.82
N ASN A 206 10.11 18.35 3.75
CA ASN A 206 9.64 19.70 3.45
C ASN A 206 10.42 20.73 4.28
N ALA A 207 11.19 21.57 3.57
CA ALA A 207 12.03 22.58 4.19
C ALA A 207 11.22 23.67 4.92
N ALA A 208 10.05 24.05 4.42
CA ALA A 208 9.19 25.05 5.07
C ALA A 208 8.64 24.54 6.41
N LEU A 209 8.35 23.24 6.50
CA LEU A 209 7.94 22.59 7.74
C LEU A 209 9.13 22.25 8.67
N LYS A 210 10.37 22.37 8.17
CA LYS A 210 11.60 21.90 8.85
C LYS A 210 11.53 20.41 9.20
N LEU A 211 10.87 19.62 8.37
CA LEU A 211 10.70 18.18 8.54
C LEU A 211 11.44 17.44 7.42
N HIS A 212 12.38 16.57 7.81
CA HIS A 212 13.11 15.68 6.89
C HIS A 212 13.06 14.27 7.43
N THR A 213 12.96 13.31 6.52
CA THR A 213 12.80 11.87 6.82
C THR A 213 14.06 11.10 6.42
N ASN A 214 14.16 9.85 6.83
CA ASN A 214 15.15 8.90 6.29
C ASN A 214 14.57 8.02 5.17
N GLN A 215 13.38 8.33 4.67
CA GLN A 215 12.74 7.57 3.61
C GLN A 215 13.57 7.73 2.32
N PRO A 216 13.96 6.65 1.64
CA PRO A 216 14.51 6.72 0.29
C PRO A 216 13.61 7.56 -0.62
N HIS A 217 14.16 8.29 -1.60
CA HIS A 217 13.32 9.04 -2.54
C HIS A 217 12.26 8.15 -3.21
N ARG A 218 12.61 6.89 -3.50
CA ARG A 218 11.67 5.89 -4.04
C ARG A 218 10.48 5.64 -3.12
N GLU A 219 10.76 5.49 -1.81
CA GLU A 219 9.72 5.32 -0.80
C GLU A 219 8.89 6.59 -0.61
N TRP A 220 9.54 7.76 -0.58
CA TRP A 220 8.88 9.05 -0.47
C TRP A 220 7.84 9.26 -1.58
N ILE A 221 8.19 8.95 -2.83
CA ILE A 221 7.24 9.02 -3.96
C ILE A 221 6.21 7.89 -3.91
N TYR A 222 6.64 6.65 -3.63
CA TYR A 222 5.74 5.49 -3.49
C TYR A 222 4.60 5.80 -2.53
N ARG A 223 4.94 6.37 -1.36
CA ARG A 223 3.96 6.64 -0.31
C ARG A 223 2.85 7.54 -0.82
N GLN A 224 3.21 8.71 -1.32
CA GLN A 224 2.25 9.67 -1.87
C GLN A 224 1.37 9.03 -2.96
N ALA A 225 2.00 8.29 -3.88
CA ALA A 225 1.34 7.71 -5.04
C ALA A 225 0.38 6.55 -4.70
N TYR A 226 0.66 5.79 -3.65
CA TYR A 226 -0.09 4.59 -3.26
C TYR A 226 -1.57 4.88 -3.01
N THR A 227 -1.87 6.00 -2.35
CA THR A 227 -3.24 6.48 -2.07
C THR A 227 -4.03 6.72 -3.35
N PHE A 228 -3.36 6.98 -4.48
CA PHE A 228 -3.97 7.29 -5.77
C PHE A 228 -3.86 6.14 -6.78
N GLY A 229 -3.52 4.93 -6.34
CA GLY A 229 -3.45 3.75 -7.21
C GLY A 229 -2.25 3.80 -8.15
N ARG A 230 -1.23 4.55 -7.79
CA ARG A 230 -0.01 4.75 -8.56
C ARG A 230 1.19 4.24 -7.78
N HIS A 231 2.30 4.09 -8.49
CA HIS A 231 3.51 3.51 -7.92
C HIS A 231 4.74 4.13 -8.58
N VAL A 232 5.85 4.25 -7.84
CA VAL A 232 7.11 4.79 -8.38
C VAL A 232 7.62 3.98 -9.59
N ILE A 233 7.45 2.65 -9.54
CA ILE A 233 7.70 1.74 -10.68
C ILE A 233 6.89 2.18 -11.91
N GLY A 234 5.59 2.46 -11.75
CA GLY A 234 4.73 2.89 -12.86
C GLY A 234 5.18 4.22 -13.45
N TYR A 235 5.54 5.18 -12.62
CA TYR A 235 6.09 6.46 -13.09
C TYR A 235 7.39 6.28 -13.88
N GLU A 236 8.30 5.43 -13.43
CA GLU A 236 9.56 5.18 -14.16
C GLU A 236 9.36 4.36 -15.43
N VAL A 237 8.44 3.39 -15.43
CA VAL A 237 8.03 2.71 -16.67
C VAL A 237 7.44 3.72 -17.65
N GLN A 238 6.63 4.69 -17.22
CA GLN A 238 6.16 5.77 -18.11
C GLN A 238 7.31 6.58 -18.71
N LYS A 239 8.37 6.88 -17.94
CA LYS A 239 9.56 7.57 -18.46
C LYS A 239 10.25 6.76 -19.55
N ILE A 240 10.36 5.44 -19.37
CA ILE A 240 10.94 4.53 -20.36
C ILE A 240 10.06 4.42 -21.61
N LEU A 241 8.75 4.25 -21.43
CA LEU A 241 7.81 4.14 -22.55
C LEU A 241 7.68 5.43 -23.35
N ALA A 242 7.90 6.60 -22.75
CA ALA A 242 8.00 7.86 -23.49
C ALA A 242 9.23 7.88 -24.43
N ALA A 243 10.37 7.30 -24.02
CA ALA A 243 11.51 7.14 -24.92
C ALA A 243 11.21 6.15 -26.05
N VAL A 244 10.48 5.06 -25.75
CA VAL A 244 9.97 4.12 -26.77
C VAL A 244 9.00 4.79 -27.74
N ASP A 245 8.12 5.68 -27.26
CA ASP A 245 7.21 6.47 -28.09
C ASP A 245 8.00 7.33 -29.10
N TRP A 246 9.09 7.95 -28.65
CA TRP A 246 9.97 8.72 -29.52
C TRP A 246 10.70 7.84 -30.54
N PHE A 247 11.30 6.72 -30.11
CA PHE A 247 11.93 5.76 -31.01
C PHE A 247 10.97 5.24 -32.08
N ASN A 248 9.73 4.95 -31.70
CA ASN A 248 8.71 4.49 -32.64
C ASN A 248 8.33 5.56 -33.68
N ARG A 249 8.30 6.85 -33.30
CA ARG A 249 8.12 7.94 -34.28
C ARG A 249 9.31 8.05 -35.23
N GLN A 250 10.55 7.96 -34.73
CA GLN A 250 11.73 7.93 -35.60
C GLN A 250 11.75 6.72 -36.53
N ASN A 251 11.20 5.58 -36.11
CA ASN A 251 11.05 4.40 -36.96
C ASN A 251 10.13 4.63 -38.17
N SER A 252 9.32 5.70 -38.18
CA SER A 252 8.49 6.07 -39.33
C SER A 252 9.32 6.64 -40.49
N THR A 253 10.51 7.17 -40.22
CA THR A 253 11.43 7.66 -41.25
C THR A 253 12.54 6.67 -41.53
N ARG A 254 13.14 6.09 -40.49
CA ARG A 254 14.19 5.07 -40.63
C ARG A 254 14.06 4.00 -39.56
N ARG A 255 13.62 2.81 -39.99
CA ARG A 255 13.32 1.67 -39.11
C ARG A 255 14.59 1.09 -38.49
N ALA A 256 14.57 0.93 -37.17
CA ALA A 256 15.52 0.14 -36.40
C ALA A 256 14.77 -0.60 -35.28
N PRO A 257 15.20 -1.82 -34.90
CA PRO A 257 14.57 -2.57 -33.82
C PRO A 257 14.73 -1.85 -32.49
N ILE A 258 13.75 -1.98 -31.60
CA ILE A 258 13.73 -1.35 -30.28
C ILE A 258 14.06 -2.39 -29.21
N GLY A 259 15.10 -2.12 -28.41
CA GLY A 259 15.50 -2.95 -27.30
C GLY A 259 15.41 -2.23 -25.96
N VAL A 260 15.29 -2.98 -24.88
CA VAL A 260 15.45 -2.44 -23.52
C VAL A 260 16.37 -3.36 -22.72
N VAL A 261 17.36 -2.80 -22.03
CA VAL A 261 18.23 -3.57 -21.15
C VAL A 261 18.30 -2.88 -19.79
N GLY A 262 18.47 -3.66 -18.73
CA GLY A 262 18.73 -3.05 -17.44
C GLY A 262 19.26 -4.01 -16.40
N TRP A 263 19.92 -3.43 -15.40
CA TRP A 263 20.50 -4.12 -14.26
C TRP A 263 19.92 -3.56 -12.97
N GLY A 264 19.71 -4.42 -11.97
CA GLY A 264 19.22 -3.95 -10.68
C GLY A 264 17.73 -3.56 -10.75
N GLU A 265 17.38 -2.38 -10.20
CA GLU A 265 16.08 -1.75 -10.49
C GLU A 265 15.87 -1.50 -11.98
N GLY A 266 16.94 -1.25 -12.73
CA GLY A 266 16.84 -1.14 -14.18
C GLY A 266 16.39 -2.45 -14.83
N GLY A 267 16.76 -3.60 -14.27
CA GLY A 267 16.30 -4.91 -14.72
C GLY A 267 14.80 -5.10 -14.49
N LEU A 268 14.30 -4.68 -13.31
CA LEU A 268 12.86 -4.62 -13.00
C LEU A 268 12.13 -3.76 -14.04
N LEU A 269 12.59 -2.53 -14.24
CA LEU A 269 11.94 -1.57 -15.12
C LEU A 269 12.00 -1.97 -16.59
N ALA A 270 13.12 -2.57 -17.03
CA ALA A 270 13.26 -3.14 -18.36
C ALA A 270 12.22 -4.24 -18.60
N PHE A 271 12.12 -5.17 -17.64
CA PHE A 271 11.19 -6.28 -17.67
C PHE A 271 9.74 -5.81 -17.76
N TYR A 272 9.35 -4.87 -16.88
CA TYR A 272 7.98 -4.38 -16.82
C TYR A 272 7.62 -3.53 -18.03
N SER A 273 8.57 -2.75 -18.57
CA SER A 273 8.37 -1.99 -19.80
C SER A 273 8.13 -2.91 -21.00
N ALA A 274 8.95 -3.95 -21.16
CA ALA A 274 8.78 -4.96 -22.22
C ALA A 274 7.48 -5.75 -22.06
N ALA A 275 7.08 -6.05 -20.83
CA ALA A 275 5.82 -6.71 -20.52
C ALA A 275 4.60 -5.84 -20.81
N LEU A 276 4.72 -4.50 -20.82
CA LEU A 276 3.63 -3.59 -21.17
C LEU A 276 3.61 -3.18 -22.63
N ASP A 277 4.76 -3.00 -23.28
CA ASP A 277 4.78 -2.42 -24.62
C ASP A 277 5.20 -3.43 -25.69
N PRO A 278 4.29 -3.84 -26.60
CA PRO A 278 4.59 -4.81 -27.64
C PRO A 278 5.61 -4.32 -28.69
N ARG A 279 5.92 -3.02 -28.73
CA ARG A 279 6.89 -2.42 -29.68
C ARG A 279 8.35 -2.70 -29.30
N ILE A 280 8.62 -3.19 -28.09
CA ILE A 280 9.97 -3.58 -27.66
C ILE A 280 10.26 -4.99 -28.20
N ASP A 281 11.21 -5.11 -29.12
CA ASP A 281 11.53 -6.35 -29.84
C ASP A 281 12.30 -7.37 -28.99
N ALA A 282 13.19 -6.89 -28.11
CA ALA A 282 13.95 -7.74 -27.17
C ALA A 282 14.23 -7.02 -25.86
N VAL A 283 14.35 -7.79 -24.77
CA VAL A 283 14.71 -7.27 -23.45
C VAL A 283 15.78 -8.11 -22.76
N VAL A 284 16.70 -7.45 -22.04
CA VAL A 284 17.61 -8.11 -21.10
C VAL A 284 17.26 -7.71 -19.67
N VAL A 285 16.99 -8.71 -18.84
CA VAL A 285 16.69 -8.59 -17.41
C VAL A 285 17.87 -9.12 -16.61
N SER A 286 18.71 -8.21 -16.13
CA SER A 286 19.93 -8.53 -15.39
C SER A 286 19.74 -8.35 -13.88
N GLY A 287 19.89 -9.45 -13.12
CA GLY A 287 19.92 -9.46 -11.66
C GLY A 287 18.55 -9.36 -10.97
N TYR A 288 17.45 -9.16 -11.70
CA TYR A 288 16.12 -8.99 -11.10
C TYR A 288 15.30 -10.29 -11.00
N PHE A 289 15.16 -11.03 -12.11
CA PHE A 289 14.17 -12.11 -12.30
C PHE A 289 14.23 -13.22 -11.22
N ASP A 290 13.11 -13.52 -10.56
CA ASP A 290 13.04 -14.45 -9.42
C ASP A 290 11.57 -14.82 -9.07
N ARG A 291 11.39 -15.74 -8.12
CA ARG A 291 10.14 -16.00 -7.42
C ARG A 291 9.68 -14.79 -6.60
N ARG A 292 8.38 -14.47 -6.65
CA ARG A 292 7.83 -13.21 -6.10
C ARG A 292 7.00 -13.37 -4.83
N GLU A 293 6.84 -14.57 -4.32
CA GLU A 293 6.02 -14.86 -3.13
C GLU A 293 6.59 -14.17 -1.86
N ALA A 294 7.88 -13.84 -1.86
CA ALA A 294 8.56 -13.10 -0.80
C ALA A 294 8.74 -11.60 -1.08
N ILE A 295 8.09 -11.03 -2.11
CA ILE A 295 8.24 -9.61 -2.48
C ILE A 295 7.89 -8.65 -1.35
N TRP A 296 7.06 -9.09 -0.39
CA TRP A 296 6.73 -8.34 0.82
C TRP A 296 7.94 -8.00 1.68
N ALA A 297 9.03 -8.77 1.60
CA ALA A 297 10.26 -8.56 2.37
C ALA A 297 11.26 -7.60 1.67
N GLU A 298 11.04 -7.30 0.40
CA GLU A 298 11.80 -6.30 -0.35
C GLU A 298 11.38 -4.88 0.04
N PRO A 299 12.20 -3.83 -0.18
CA PRO A 299 11.85 -2.46 0.17
C PRO A 299 10.44 -2.07 -0.27
N ILE A 300 9.73 -1.28 0.55
CA ILE A 300 8.28 -1.07 0.37
C ILE A 300 7.91 -0.48 -1.00
N TYR A 301 8.83 0.25 -1.63
CA TYR A 301 8.67 0.75 -3.01
C TYR A 301 8.72 -0.35 -4.09
N ARG A 302 8.75 -1.64 -3.73
CA ARG A 302 8.52 -2.80 -4.60
C ARG A 302 7.25 -3.58 -4.24
N ASN A 303 6.57 -3.23 -3.14
CA ASN A 303 5.37 -3.93 -2.68
C ASN A 303 4.16 -3.46 -3.49
N LEU A 304 3.66 -4.33 -4.38
CA LEU A 304 2.61 -4.00 -5.34
C LEU A 304 1.27 -4.61 -4.90
N PHE A 305 0.23 -3.78 -4.78
CA PHE A 305 -1.10 -4.23 -4.36
C PHE A 305 -1.73 -5.14 -5.42
N GLY A 306 -2.07 -6.38 -5.02
CA GLY A 306 -2.74 -7.36 -5.87
C GLY A 306 -1.88 -8.06 -6.92
N LEU A 307 -0.56 -7.83 -6.96
CA LEU A 307 0.34 -8.43 -7.95
C LEU A 307 0.19 -9.97 -8.02
N LEU A 308 0.30 -10.64 -6.89
CA LEU A 308 0.35 -12.10 -6.81
C LEU A 308 -1.02 -12.77 -7.00
N ARG A 309 -2.10 -12.00 -7.17
CA ARG A 309 -3.41 -12.55 -7.58
C ARG A 309 -3.37 -13.08 -9.02
N GLU A 310 -2.48 -12.55 -9.86
CA GLU A 310 -2.43 -12.90 -11.28
C GLU A 310 -1.00 -13.02 -11.84
N PHE A 311 0.00 -12.41 -11.19
CA PHE A 311 1.34 -12.27 -11.73
C PHE A 311 2.42 -12.69 -10.73
N GLY A 312 3.33 -13.56 -11.16
CA GLY A 312 4.74 -13.58 -10.74
C GLY A 312 5.63 -13.31 -11.96
N ASP A 313 6.94 -13.43 -11.82
CA ASP A 313 7.85 -13.13 -12.93
C ASP A 313 7.64 -14.08 -14.12
N ALA A 314 7.33 -15.37 -13.89
CA ALA A 314 6.97 -16.29 -14.97
C ALA A 314 5.71 -15.87 -15.75
N GLU A 315 4.71 -15.34 -15.06
CA GLU A 315 3.47 -14.83 -15.69
C GLU A 315 3.75 -13.54 -16.46
N ILE A 316 4.55 -12.62 -15.90
CA ILE A 316 4.94 -11.37 -16.59
C ILE A 316 5.79 -11.67 -17.84
N ALA A 317 6.66 -12.68 -17.80
CA ALA A 317 7.41 -13.15 -18.97
C ALA A 317 6.48 -13.63 -20.10
N SER A 318 5.30 -14.16 -19.75
CA SER A 318 4.28 -14.55 -20.73
C SER A 318 3.69 -13.35 -21.49
N LEU A 319 3.81 -12.12 -20.97
CA LEU A 319 3.45 -10.88 -21.68
C LEU A 319 4.55 -10.42 -22.67
N ILE A 320 5.73 -11.02 -22.64
CA ILE A 320 6.85 -10.64 -23.51
C ILE A 320 6.88 -11.54 -24.73
N VAL A 321 6.81 -12.86 -24.53
CA VAL A 321 6.82 -13.84 -25.61
C VAL A 321 5.68 -13.58 -26.62
N PRO A 322 5.87 -13.89 -27.92
CA PRO A 322 7.04 -14.53 -28.53
C PRO A 322 8.25 -13.60 -28.76
N ARG A 323 8.21 -12.34 -28.30
CA ARG A 323 9.39 -11.45 -28.34
C ARG A 323 10.46 -11.94 -27.39
N ILE A 324 11.70 -11.51 -27.61
CA ILE A 324 12.87 -12.11 -26.99
C ILE A 324 13.05 -11.60 -25.56
N LEU A 325 13.18 -12.52 -24.61
CA LEU A 325 13.49 -12.26 -23.22
C LEU A 325 14.81 -12.95 -22.86
N PHE A 326 15.82 -12.17 -22.49
CA PHE A 326 17.02 -12.66 -21.85
C PHE A 326 16.93 -12.48 -20.33
N VAL A 327 17.14 -13.57 -19.59
CA VAL A 327 17.28 -13.57 -18.14
C VAL A 327 18.74 -13.84 -17.79
N GLU A 328 19.37 -12.88 -17.11
CA GLU A 328 20.75 -12.99 -16.67
C GLU A 328 20.79 -12.98 -15.13
N PRO A 329 21.15 -14.11 -14.48
CA PRO A 329 21.24 -14.20 -13.02
C PRO A 329 22.54 -13.56 -12.51
N SER A 330 22.64 -12.24 -12.69
CA SER A 330 23.79 -11.45 -12.26
C SER A 330 23.71 -11.09 -10.78
N THR A 331 24.85 -10.68 -10.22
CA THR A 331 24.89 -10.07 -8.87
C THR A 331 24.05 -8.79 -8.87
N PHE A 332 23.16 -8.63 -7.89
CA PHE A 332 22.31 -7.45 -7.69
C PHE A 332 22.92 -6.51 -6.63
N PRO A 333 22.75 -5.17 -6.72
CA PRO A 333 23.15 -4.23 -5.66
C PRO A 333 22.53 -4.55 -4.30
N ASN A 334 23.34 -4.96 -3.32
CA ASN A 334 22.82 -5.34 -2.01
C ASN A 334 22.22 -4.13 -1.27
N VAL A 335 20.94 -4.21 -0.92
CA VAL A 335 20.25 -3.23 -0.06
C VAL A 335 19.98 -3.91 1.27
N GLY A 336 20.75 -3.57 2.30
CA GLY A 336 20.68 -4.23 3.62
C GLY A 336 19.56 -3.74 4.54
N GLY A 337 18.94 -2.60 4.22
CA GLY A 337 17.93 -1.94 5.05
C GLY A 337 17.69 -0.50 4.58
N PRO A 338 16.77 0.23 5.23
CA PRO A 338 16.54 1.63 4.93
C PRO A 338 17.75 2.50 5.31
N PRO A 339 17.89 3.70 4.73
CA PRO A 339 18.89 4.69 5.13
C PRO A 339 18.82 5.00 6.63
N ALA A 340 19.98 5.25 7.23
CA ALA A 340 20.07 5.62 8.64
C ALA A 340 19.35 6.96 8.91
N PRO A 341 18.68 7.12 10.07
CA PRO A 341 18.11 8.40 10.46
C PRO A 341 19.20 9.45 10.65
N PRO A 342 19.03 10.71 10.19
CA PRO A 342 19.98 11.80 10.44
C PRO A 342 20.24 12.01 11.95
N ALA A 343 21.42 12.51 12.34
CA ALA A 343 21.75 12.77 13.75
C ALA A 343 20.92 13.94 14.37
N GLY A 344 20.70 13.92 15.69
CA GLY A 344 20.09 15.04 16.46
C GLY A 344 18.60 15.29 16.22
N SER A 345 17.74 14.31 16.55
CA SER A 345 16.66 13.93 15.65
C SER A 345 15.29 13.63 16.28
N GLY A 346 14.31 14.54 16.18
CA GLY A 346 12.94 14.38 16.71
C GLY A 346 12.02 13.34 16.02
N ARG A 347 10.71 13.39 16.35
CA ARG A 347 9.61 12.41 16.12
C ARG A 347 9.51 11.70 14.75
N VAL A 348 10.05 12.24 13.67
CA VAL A 348 9.75 11.85 12.26
C VAL A 348 10.92 11.12 11.56
N ARG A 349 12.10 11.09 12.19
CA ARG A 349 13.36 10.78 11.48
C ARG A 349 13.63 9.30 11.21
N ALA A 350 12.95 8.36 11.88
CA ALA A 350 13.06 6.91 11.63
C ALA A 350 11.72 6.35 11.12
N SER A 351 11.29 6.84 9.95
CA SER A 351 10.00 6.46 9.35
C SER A 351 10.14 5.49 8.19
N ALA A 352 11.32 5.35 7.58
CA ALA A 352 11.53 4.46 6.43
C ALA A 352 11.20 2.99 6.73
N ALA A 353 10.53 2.33 5.78
CA ALA A 353 10.14 0.94 5.91
C ALA A 353 11.37 0.00 5.93
N PRO A 354 11.36 -1.07 6.73
CA PRO A 354 12.37 -2.11 6.62
C PRO A 354 12.28 -2.82 5.27
N GLY A 355 13.36 -3.42 4.81
CA GLY A 355 13.33 -4.21 3.57
C GLY A 355 14.74 -4.44 3.07
N ARG A 356 14.94 -5.57 2.39
CA ARG A 356 16.25 -5.94 1.87
C ARG A 356 16.16 -6.43 0.44
N ILE A 357 17.19 -6.14 -0.35
CA ILE A 357 17.36 -6.74 -1.67
C ILE A 357 18.68 -7.48 -1.65
N ALA A 358 18.63 -8.77 -1.96
CA ALA A 358 19.79 -9.63 -2.11
C ALA A 358 19.80 -10.21 -3.52
N THR A 359 20.97 -10.67 -3.96
CA THR A 359 21.10 -11.39 -5.23
C THR A 359 20.29 -12.70 -5.15
N PRO A 360 19.34 -12.94 -6.09
CA PRO A 360 18.62 -14.20 -6.18
C PRO A 360 19.55 -15.41 -6.26
N SER A 361 19.15 -16.53 -5.67
CA SER A 361 19.90 -17.79 -5.84
C SER A 361 19.70 -18.33 -7.26
N LEU A 362 20.75 -18.91 -7.86
CA LEU A 362 20.66 -19.52 -9.20
C LEU A 362 19.54 -20.55 -9.30
N ALA A 363 19.31 -21.31 -8.24
CA ALA A 363 18.24 -22.31 -8.17
C ALA A 363 16.84 -21.66 -8.27
N SER A 364 16.64 -20.53 -7.57
CA SER A 364 15.37 -19.81 -7.61
C SER A 364 15.12 -19.19 -8.98
N VAL A 365 16.12 -18.52 -9.56
CA VAL A 365 16.03 -17.95 -10.93
C VAL A 365 15.76 -19.05 -11.95
N SER A 366 16.53 -20.15 -11.91
CA SER A 366 16.36 -21.26 -12.86
C SER A 366 14.98 -21.90 -12.73
N GLY A 367 14.49 -22.12 -11.51
CA GLY A 367 13.16 -22.65 -11.27
C GLY A 367 12.05 -21.74 -11.82
N GLU A 368 12.22 -20.42 -11.67
CA GLU A 368 11.28 -19.43 -12.20
C GLU A 368 11.31 -19.36 -13.74
N VAL A 369 12.50 -19.42 -14.35
CA VAL A 369 12.64 -19.44 -15.81
C VAL A 369 12.00 -20.69 -16.40
N GLU A 370 12.19 -21.85 -15.77
CA GLU A 370 11.54 -23.08 -16.24
C GLU A 370 10.01 -23.00 -16.11
N ARG A 371 9.49 -22.31 -15.08
CA ARG A 371 8.05 -21.99 -15.01
C ARG A 371 7.64 -21.08 -16.17
N ALA A 372 8.41 -20.04 -16.45
CA ALA A 372 8.15 -19.10 -17.55
C ALA A 372 8.12 -19.82 -18.92
N LYS A 373 9.09 -20.69 -19.19
CA LYS A 373 9.15 -21.50 -20.43
C LYS A 373 7.94 -22.42 -20.58
N ARG A 374 7.54 -23.12 -19.51
CA ARG A 374 6.33 -23.96 -19.54
C ARG A 374 5.09 -23.15 -19.89
N ARG A 375 4.95 -21.93 -19.34
CA ARG A 375 3.84 -21.03 -19.64
C ARG A 375 3.89 -20.47 -21.04
N ALA A 376 5.09 -20.26 -21.60
CA ALA A 376 5.28 -19.75 -22.96
C ALA A 376 4.93 -20.78 -24.05
N GLY A 377 4.70 -22.05 -23.71
CA GLY A 377 4.23 -23.08 -24.65
C GLY A 377 5.14 -23.22 -25.87
N SER A 378 4.57 -23.08 -27.07
CA SER A 378 5.31 -23.12 -28.34
C SER A 378 6.33 -21.99 -28.51
N PHE A 379 6.29 -20.96 -27.66
CA PHE A 379 7.22 -19.82 -27.67
C PHE A 379 8.29 -19.91 -26.57
N ALA A 380 8.46 -21.07 -25.93
CA ALA A 380 9.48 -21.27 -24.90
C ALA A 380 10.91 -20.92 -25.36
N SER A 381 11.20 -21.07 -26.66
CA SER A 381 12.50 -20.72 -27.25
C SER A 381 12.80 -19.22 -27.28
N SER A 382 11.81 -18.35 -27.04
CA SER A 382 12.01 -16.90 -26.93
C SER A 382 12.56 -16.48 -25.57
N ILE A 383 12.64 -17.39 -24.61
CA ILE A 383 13.18 -17.14 -23.26
C ILE A 383 14.58 -17.76 -23.17
N HIS A 384 15.59 -16.89 -23.11
CA HIS A 384 16.99 -17.26 -23.05
C HIS A 384 17.55 -17.00 -21.65
N VAL A 385 18.37 -17.93 -21.16
CA VAL A 385 19.15 -17.74 -19.94
C VAL A 385 20.59 -17.49 -20.34
N VAL A 386 21.17 -16.39 -19.87
CA VAL A 386 22.57 -16.08 -20.15
C VAL A 386 23.45 -16.61 -19.02
N THR A 387 24.56 -17.25 -19.39
CA THR A 387 25.51 -17.83 -18.44
C THR A 387 26.53 -16.78 -18.03
N GLY A 388 26.42 -16.26 -16.81
CA GLY A 388 27.34 -15.27 -16.26
C GLY A 388 26.81 -14.67 -14.96
N ARG A 389 27.71 -14.15 -14.11
CA ARG A 389 27.35 -13.39 -12.89
C ARG A 389 27.60 -11.90 -13.01
N GLU A 390 28.39 -11.49 -14.00
CA GLU A 390 28.62 -10.09 -14.30
C GLU A 390 27.41 -9.52 -15.04
N PRO A 391 26.88 -8.36 -14.62
CA PRO A 391 25.69 -7.79 -15.22
C PRO A 391 25.98 -7.20 -16.60
N LEU A 392 25.16 -7.56 -17.58
CA LEU A 392 25.18 -7.04 -18.94
C LEU A 392 26.56 -7.14 -19.59
N ALA A 393 27.23 -8.27 -19.37
CA ALA A 393 28.54 -8.56 -19.94
C ALA A 393 28.51 -8.50 -21.48
N GLU A 394 29.68 -8.34 -22.10
CA GLU A 394 29.80 -8.21 -23.55
C GLU A 394 29.19 -9.40 -24.32
N THR A 395 29.28 -10.62 -23.77
CA THR A 395 28.63 -11.81 -24.33
C THR A 395 27.11 -11.65 -24.38
N THR A 396 26.50 -11.18 -23.29
CA THR A 396 25.07 -10.86 -23.18
C THR A 396 24.66 -9.78 -24.19
N LEU A 397 25.43 -8.69 -24.28
CA LEU A 397 25.13 -7.59 -25.19
C LEU A 397 25.24 -8.02 -26.66
N ASN A 398 26.23 -8.84 -27.02
CA ASN A 398 26.36 -9.39 -28.36
C ASN A 398 25.21 -10.34 -28.73
N GLN A 399 24.77 -11.20 -27.82
CA GLN A 399 23.60 -12.06 -28.04
C GLN A 399 22.33 -11.23 -28.23
N PHE A 400 22.14 -10.21 -27.40
CA PHE A 400 21.01 -9.29 -27.51
C PHE A 400 20.99 -8.54 -28.84
N LEU A 401 22.13 -7.97 -29.28
CA LEU A 401 22.22 -7.29 -30.57
C LEU A 401 22.01 -8.23 -31.75
N GLY A 402 22.54 -9.46 -31.68
CA GLY A 402 22.32 -10.48 -32.70
C GLY A 402 20.85 -10.86 -32.86
N GLN A 403 20.06 -10.84 -31.77
CA GLN A 403 18.62 -11.05 -31.82
C GLN A 403 17.84 -9.85 -32.37
N LEU A 404 18.21 -8.63 -31.95
CA LEU A 404 17.56 -7.42 -32.46
C LEU A 404 17.81 -7.24 -33.96
N ARG A 405 19.04 -7.49 -34.41
CA ARG A 405 19.44 -7.35 -35.80
C ARG A 405 20.33 -8.53 -36.22
N PRO A 406 19.73 -9.59 -36.80
CA PRO A 406 20.48 -10.72 -37.33
C PRO A 406 21.58 -10.26 -38.30
N GLY A 407 22.81 -10.76 -38.09
CA GLY A 407 23.98 -10.36 -38.87
C GLY A 407 24.66 -9.06 -38.41
N ALA A 408 24.24 -8.47 -37.28
CA ALA A 408 24.99 -7.37 -36.67
C ALA A 408 26.44 -7.81 -36.34
N ALA A 409 27.40 -6.93 -36.61
CA ALA A 409 28.78 -7.16 -36.23
C ALA A 409 28.91 -7.20 -34.70
N PRO A 410 29.85 -8.01 -34.14
CA PRO A 410 30.14 -7.97 -32.71
C PRO A 410 30.51 -6.57 -32.23
N ILE A 411 30.18 -6.26 -30.99
CA ILE A 411 30.59 -5.02 -30.34
C ILE A 411 32.12 -4.96 -30.37
N PRO A 412 32.71 -3.87 -30.89
CA PRO A 412 34.17 -3.71 -30.94
C PRO A 412 34.77 -3.67 -29.52
N PRO A 413 36.08 -3.92 -29.33
CA PRO A 413 36.73 -3.63 -28.05
C PRO A 413 36.48 -2.19 -27.56
N PRO A 414 36.44 -1.94 -26.24
CA PRO A 414 36.19 -0.59 -25.72
C PRO A 414 37.20 0.42 -26.25
N GLY A 415 36.70 1.54 -26.78
CA GLY A 415 37.55 2.64 -27.26
C GLY A 415 38.22 3.42 -26.13
N ALA A 416 38.99 4.45 -26.47
CA ALA A 416 39.38 5.47 -25.49
C ALA A 416 38.20 6.43 -25.25
N ILE A 417 38.00 6.86 -23.99
CA ILE A 417 37.07 7.94 -23.63
C ILE A 417 37.90 9.21 -23.39
N PRO A 418 37.67 10.29 -24.15
CA PRO A 418 38.21 11.60 -23.82
C PRO A 418 37.79 12.08 -22.42
N GLU A 419 38.64 12.85 -21.76
CA GLU A 419 38.25 13.51 -20.51
C GLU A 419 37.02 14.40 -20.74
N SER A 420 35.99 14.20 -19.91
CA SER A 420 34.76 14.98 -19.97
C SER A 420 35.00 16.35 -19.33
N PRO A 421 34.82 17.47 -20.05
CA PRO A 421 35.18 18.81 -19.57
C PRO A 421 34.37 19.30 -18.37
N ALA A 422 33.21 18.71 -18.10
CA ALA A 422 32.48 18.85 -16.84
C ALA A 422 31.50 17.67 -16.67
N GLY A 423 31.47 17.03 -15.51
CA GLY A 423 30.42 16.08 -15.18
C GLY A 423 29.09 16.81 -14.95
N PRO A 424 27.94 16.31 -15.43
CA PRO A 424 26.65 16.86 -15.05
C PRO A 424 26.42 16.72 -13.54
N ASP A 425 25.68 17.66 -12.96
CA ASP A 425 25.35 17.65 -11.53
C ASP A 425 24.22 16.64 -11.29
N SER A 426 24.61 15.40 -11.00
CA SER A 426 23.70 14.29 -10.76
C SER A 426 22.79 14.55 -9.57
N LEU A 427 23.26 15.24 -8.53
CA LEU A 427 22.49 15.56 -7.35
C LEU A 427 21.39 16.60 -7.65
N VAL A 428 21.70 17.63 -8.43
CA VAL A 428 20.71 18.63 -8.86
C VAL A 428 19.70 18.02 -9.84
N ARG A 429 20.13 17.15 -10.75
CA ARG A 429 19.19 16.35 -11.57
C ARG A 429 18.25 15.54 -10.69
N GLN A 430 18.80 14.90 -9.66
CA GLN A 430 18.02 14.05 -8.79
C GLN A 430 16.98 14.83 -7.99
N ARG A 431 17.33 16.02 -7.50
CA ARG A 431 16.38 16.92 -6.86
C ARG A 431 15.21 17.23 -7.78
N ARG A 432 15.47 17.65 -9.02
CA ARG A 432 14.41 17.96 -10.00
C ARG A 432 13.49 16.77 -10.23
N GLN A 433 14.06 15.58 -10.45
CA GLN A 433 13.29 14.36 -10.73
C GLN A 433 12.38 13.96 -9.55
N VAL A 434 12.83 14.15 -8.30
CA VAL A 434 12.00 13.91 -7.11
C VAL A 434 10.91 14.98 -6.98
N GLU A 435 11.27 16.26 -7.08
CA GLU A 435 10.33 17.38 -6.94
C GLU A 435 9.24 17.38 -8.03
N GLU A 436 9.56 16.97 -9.26
CA GLU A 436 8.59 16.83 -10.35
C GLU A 436 7.56 15.74 -10.06
N LEU A 437 8.00 14.55 -9.61
CA LEU A 437 7.10 13.46 -9.25
C LEU A 437 6.27 13.77 -8.00
N GLU A 438 6.86 14.43 -7.00
CA GLU A 438 6.14 14.93 -5.84
C GLU A 438 5.07 15.92 -6.27
N ARG A 439 5.43 16.96 -7.03
CA ARG A 439 4.47 17.98 -7.50
C ARG A 439 3.32 17.36 -8.28
N TYR A 440 3.62 16.45 -9.21
CA TYR A 440 2.61 15.73 -9.97
C TYR A 440 1.69 14.92 -9.05
N THR A 441 2.25 14.21 -8.07
CA THR A 441 1.48 13.39 -7.14
C THR A 441 0.65 14.24 -6.16
N GLN A 442 1.17 15.37 -5.71
CA GLN A 442 0.43 16.32 -4.86
C GLN A 442 -0.75 16.95 -5.61
N GLN A 443 -0.63 17.21 -6.92
CA GLN A 443 -1.77 17.65 -7.74
C GLN A 443 -2.92 16.62 -7.79
N LEU A 444 -2.61 15.32 -7.62
CA LEU A 444 -3.64 14.29 -7.56
C LEU A 444 -4.56 14.44 -6.34
N ILE A 445 -4.14 15.13 -5.28
CA ILE A 445 -5.01 15.45 -4.15
C ILE A 445 -6.25 16.22 -4.64
N GLU A 446 -6.05 17.26 -5.42
CA GLU A 446 -7.13 18.09 -5.97
C GLU A 446 -7.97 17.32 -6.99
N VAL A 447 -7.30 16.64 -7.94
CA VAL A 447 -7.96 15.83 -8.97
C VAL A 447 -8.81 14.72 -8.36
N SER A 448 -8.35 14.10 -7.28
CA SER A 448 -9.04 12.97 -6.64
C SER A 448 -10.45 13.34 -6.18
N ARG A 449 -10.65 14.58 -5.70
CA ARG A 449 -11.96 15.07 -5.30
C ARG A 449 -12.91 15.13 -6.49
N GLU A 450 -12.47 15.71 -7.60
CA GLU A 450 -13.30 15.81 -8.81
C GLU A 450 -13.68 14.44 -9.36
N VAL A 451 -12.76 13.48 -9.28
CA VAL A 451 -13.01 12.08 -9.66
C VAL A 451 -14.10 11.47 -8.78
N ARG A 452 -14.02 11.62 -7.44
CA ARG A 452 -15.07 11.13 -6.53
C ARG A 452 -16.40 11.86 -6.73
N ASP A 453 -16.39 13.17 -6.95
CA ASP A 453 -17.59 13.95 -7.27
C ASP A 453 -18.27 13.45 -8.56
N ARG A 454 -17.48 13.13 -9.60
CA ARG A 454 -18.00 12.57 -10.86
C ARG A 454 -18.49 11.13 -10.72
N ASP A 455 -17.70 10.27 -10.08
CA ASP A 455 -17.91 8.82 -10.13
C ASP A 455 -18.79 8.28 -8.99
N PHE A 456 -18.95 9.06 -7.91
CA PHE A 456 -19.82 8.75 -6.80
C PHE A 456 -20.99 9.75 -6.71
N TRP A 457 -20.74 11.03 -6.41
CA TRP A 457 -21.81 11.95 -6.04
C TRP A 457 -22.77 12.31 -7.18
N LYS A 458 -22.24 12.65 -8.37
CA LYS A 458 -23.08 13.02 -9.53
C LYS A 458 -23.89 11.85 -10.08
N LYS A 459 -23.39 10.62 -9.96
CA LYS A 459 -24.09 9.40 -10.41
C LYS A 459 -25.20 8.97 -9.46
N ASN A 460 -25.17 9.42 -8.20
CA ASN A 460 -26.11 9.01 -7.16
C ASN A 460 -26.75 10.23 -6.49
N PRO A 461 -27.62 10.98 -7.19
CA PRO A 461 -28.36 12.06 -6.55
C PRO A 461 -29.23 11.51 -5.40
N PRO A 462 -29.13 12.05 -4.17
CA PRO A 462 -29.96 11.60 -3.06
C PRO A 462 -31.41 12.04 -3.25
N VAL A 463 -32.31 11.08 -3.51
CA VAL A 463 -33.75 11.33 -3.71
C VAL A 463 -34.59 10.83 -2.53
N ALA A 464 -34.33 9.62 -2.01
CA ALA A 464 -35.09 9.04 -0.90
C ALA A 464 -34.25 8.06 -0.08
N ALA A 465 -34.39 8.12 1.25
CA ALA A 465 -33.68 7.26 2.19
C ALA A 465 -33.96 5.76 2.01
N GLY A 466 -35.21 5.38 1.69
CA GLY A 466 -35.64 3.98 1.69
C GLY A 466 -34.97 3.10 0.63
N ALA A 467 -34.57 3.67 -0.52
CA ALA A 467 -33.89 2.93 -1.60
C ALA A 467 -32.36 3.10 -1.56
N TRP A 468 -31.85 4.02 -0.73
CA TRP A 468 -30.46 4.45 -0.81
C TRP A 468 -29.46 3.32 -0.55
N SER A 469 -29.74 2.43 0.41
CA SER A 469 -28.80 1.35 0.73
C SER A 469 -28.57 0.40 -0.45
N ALA A 470 -29.62 0.09 -1.22
CA ALA A 470 -29.50 -0.74 -2.41
C ALA A 470 -28.67 -0.06 -3.51
N THR A 471 -28.85 1.25 -3.71
CA THR A 471 -28.04 2.05 -4.64
C THR A 471 -26.54 2.01 -4.31
N MET A 472 -26.19 1.85 -3.04
CA MET A 472 -24.80 1.80 -2.59
C MET A 472 -24.12 0.44 -2.78
N GLN A 473 -24.86 -0.62 -3.12
CA GLN A 473 -24.29 -1.97 -3.19
C GLN A 473 -23.09 -2.08 -4.16
N PRO A 474 -23.12 -1.54 -5.41
CA PRO A 474 -21.97 -1.61 -6.30
C PRO A 474 -20.72 -0.90 -5.74
N TYR A 475 -20.92 0.14 -4.93
CA TYR A 475 -19.85 0.89 -4.30
C TYR A 475 -19.26 0.14 -3.11
N ARG A 476 -20.08 -0.58 -2.35
CA ARG A 476 -19.61 -1.51 -1.31
C ARG A 476 -18.81 -2.65 -1.92
N ASP A 477 -19.30 -3.25 -3.00
CA ASP A 477 -18.61 -4.32 -3.71
C ASP A 477 -17.23 -3.85 -4.22
N ARG A 478 -17.17 -2.63 -4.74
CA ARG A 478 -15.91 -2.01 -5.18
C ARG A 478 -14.96 -1.71 -4.03
N LEU A 479 -15.43 -1.08 -2.94
CA LEU A 479 -14.61 -0.79 -1.77
C LEU A 479 -14.04 -2.09 -1.17
N TRP A 480 -14.86 -3.12 -1.05
CA TRP A 480 -14.45 -4.40 -0.48
C TRP A 480 -13.54 -5.19 -1.43
N GLY A 481 -13.87 -5.27 -2.72
CA GLY A 481 -13.19 -6.15 -3.67
C GLY A 481 -11.91 -5.56 -4.28
N GLU A 482 -11.84 -4.24 -4.44
CA GLU A 482 -10.76 -3.56 -5.18
C GLU A 482 -9.84 -2.71 -4.31
N VAL A 483 -10.31 -2.21 -3.16
CA VAL A 483 -9.54 -1.28 -2.31
C VAL A 483 -9.08 -1.96 -1.02
N ILE A 484 -10.01 -2.59 -0.28
CA ILE A 484 -9.68 -3.26 0.99
C ILE A 484 -9.20 -4.69 0.74
N GLY A 485 -9.88 -5.45 -0.12
CA GLY A 485 -9.66 -6.88 -0.32
C GLY A 485 -10.57 -7.73 0.57
N ARG A 486 -11.13 -8.79 -0.02
CA ARG A 486 -12.10 -9.68 0.64
C ARG A 486 -11.48 -11.02 1.00
N LEU A 487 -11.53 -11.40 2.27
CA LEU A 487 -11.18 -12.75 2.72
C LEU A 487 -12.31 -13.74 2.39
N PRO A 488 -12.03 -15.05 2.32
CA PRO A 488 -13.05 -16.08 2.18
C PRO A 488 -14.08 -16.01 3.31
N ALA A 489 -15.35 -16.19 3.00
CA ALA A 489 -16.42 -16.13 4.00
C ALA A 489 -16.49 -17.43 4.85
N GLY A 490 -16.64 -17.28 6.17
CA GLY A 490 -17.35 -18.22 7.07
C GLY A 490 -16.97 -19.70 7.02
N GLN A 491 -15.68 -20.06 6.94
CA GLN A 491 -15.27 -21.47 6.83
C GLN A 491 -15.08 -22.20 8.18
N ALA A 492 -15.03 -21.48 9.30
CA ALA A 492 -14.84 -22.06 10.64
C ALA A 492 -16.13 -21.97 11.49
N GLY A 493 -16.31 -22.90 12.44
CA GLY A 493 -17.28 -22.71 13.53
C GLY A 493 -16.88 -21.51 14.41
N LEU A 494 -17.82 -20.86 15.11
CA LEU A 494 -17.51 -19.68 15.95
C LEU A 494 -16.68 -20.04 17.20
N ASN A 495 -16.87 -21.25 17.73
CA ASN A 495 -16.16 -21.82 18.89
C ASN A 495 -15.92 -20.81 20.03
N PRO A 496 -16.97 -20.18 20.58
CA PRO A 496 -16.81 -19.12 21.56
C PRO A 496 -16.21 -19.66 22.86
N ARG A 497 -15.14 -19.02 23.33
CA ARG A 497 -14.50 -19.32 24.62
C ARG A 497 -14.49 -18.07 25.49
N SER A 498 -14.70 -18.22 26.79
CA SER A 498 -14.68 -17.07 27.70
C SER A 498 -14.13 -17.36 29.09
N ARG A 499 -13.75 -16.28 29.78
CA ARG A 499 -13.49 -16.26 31.23
C ARG A 499 -13.98 -14.95 31.85
N LYS A 500 -14.61 -15.02 33.02
CA LYS A 500 -14.99 -13.83 33.79
C LYS A 500 -13.74 -13.08 34.26
N PHE A 501 -13.69 -11.76 34.06
CA PHE A 501 -12.59 -10.91 34.53
C PHE A 501 -13.03 -9.79 35.48
N ALA A 502 -14.33 -9.47 35.51
CA ALA A 502 -14.88 -8.42 36.36
C ALA A 502 -16.32 -8.76 36.75
N ASP A 503 -16.72 -8.30 37.93
CA ASP A 503 -18.09 -8.45 38.44
C ASP A 503 -18.37 -7.28 39.38
N ASN A 504 -19.41 -6.49 39.09
CA ASN A 504 -19.80 -5.35 39.91
C ASN A 504 -21.33 -5.21 39.98
N ALA A 505 -21.83 -4.18 40.67
CA ALA A 505 -23.28 -4.01 40.86
C ALA A 505 -24.06 -3.78 39.55
N SER A 506 -23.43 -3.20 38.52
CA SER A 506 -24.09 -2.84 37.25
C SER A 506 -23.98 -3.92 36.17
N TRP A 507 -22.82 -4.57 36.06
CA TRP A 507 -22.52 -5.49 34.97
C TRP A 507 -21.43 -6.51 35.34
N THR A 508 -21.43 -7.64 34.63
CA THR A 508 -20.41 -8.68 34.68
C THR A 508 -19.59 -8.66 33.39
N GLY A 509 -18.26 -8.75 33.51
CA GLY A 509 -17.30 -8.66 32.41
C GLY A 509 -16.67 -10.00 32.05
N TYR A 510 -16.65 -10.33 30.77
CA TYR A 510 -16.04 -11.55 30.22
C TYR A 510 -14.99 -11.21 29.16
N GLU A 511 -13.85 -11.88 29.21
CA GLU A 511 -12.94 -11.96 28.05
C GLU A 511 -13.44 -13.07 27.15
N VAL A 512 -13.62 -12.76 25.87
CA VAL A 512 -14.24 -13.66 24.88
C VAL A 512 -13.32 -13.80 23.68
N THR A 513 -13.16 -15.03 23.18
CA THR A 513 -12.49 -15.32 21.92
C THR A 513 -13.41 -16.08 20.97
N LEU A 514 -13.32 -15.78 19.68
CA LEU A 514 -14.07 -16.42 18.59
C LEU A 514 -13.10 -16.86 17.49
N ASP A 515 -13.39 -17.99 16.85
CA ASP A 515 -12.68 -18.40 15.64
C ASP A 515 -13.22 -17.66 14.41
N VAL A 516 -12.30 -17.14 13.61
CA VAL A 516 -12.60 -16.31 12.42
C VAL A 516 -12.44 -17.14 11.15
N LEU A 517 -11.24 -17.66 10.94
CA LEU A 517 -10.82 -18.56 9.87
C LEU A 517 -9.87 -19.62 10.48
N PRO A 518 -9.52 -20.70 9.77
CA PRO A 518 -8.50 -21.62 10.26
C PRO A 518 -7.23 -20.87 10.70
N ASP A 519 -6.79 -21.10 11.93
CA ASP A 519 -5.69 -20.42 12.66
C ASP A 519 -5.96 -19.00 13.17
N MET A 520 -7.04 -18.34 12.77
CA MET A 520 -7.32 -16.94 13.10
C MET A 520 -8.41 -16.83 14.17
N ILE A 521 -8.16 -15.98 15.15
CA ILE A 521 -9.10 -15.65 16.21
C ILE A 521 -9.35 -14.14 16.25
N VAL A 522 -10.51 -13.75 16.76
CA VAL A 522 -10.77 -12.41 17.29
C VAL A 522 -11.06 -12.53 18.78
N TRP A 523 -10.66 -11.55 19.57
CA TRP A 523 -10.96 -11.52 21.00
C TRP A 523 -11.33 -10.12 21.48
N GLY A 524 -11.94 -10.04 22.66
CA GLY A 524 -12.34 -8.78 23.26
C GLY A 524 -12.99 -8.92 24.63
N TYR A 525 -13.47 -7.81 25.18
CA TYR A 525 -14.20 -7.77 26.44
C TYR A 525 -15.70 -7.52 26.23
N LEU A 526 -16.52 -8.46 26.69
CA LEU A 526 -17.98 -8.30 26.80
C LEU A 526 -18.32 -7.77 28.19
N LEU A 527 -19.09 -6.68 28.25
CA LEU A 527 -19.72 -6.18 29.47
C LEU A 527 -21.22 -6.44 29.37
N LEU A 528 -21.73 -7.32 30.24
CA LEU A 528 -23.12 -7.77 30.25
C LEU A 528 -23.85 -7.18 31.47
N PRO A 529 -24.93 -6.39 31.29
CA PRO A 529 -25.67 -5.83 32.42
C PRO A 529 -26.31 -6.89 33.32
N ASN A 530 -26.21 -6.70 34.63
CA ASN A 530 -26.67 -7.68 35.64
C ASN A 530 -28.19 -7.67 35.87
N ASP A 531 -28.87 -6.64 35.39
CA ASP A 531 -30.32 -6.47 35.49
C ASP A 531 -31.09 -6.94 34.25
N LEU A 532 -30.44 -7.71 33.36
CA LEU A 532 -31.09 -8.37 32.21
C LEU A 532 -32.14 -9.38 32.67
N LYS A 533 -33.38 -9.19 32.25
CA LYS A 533 -34.47 -10.13 32.54
C LYS A 533 -34.49 -11.30 31.56
N PRO A 534 -34.99 -12.49 31.95
CA PRO A 534 -35.18 -13.59 31.02
C PRO A 534 -35.98 -13.18 29.78
N GLY A 535 -35.43 -13.42 28.59
CA GLY A 535 -36.03 -13.06 27.30
C GLY A 535 -35.87 -11.59 26.89
N GLU A 536 -35.28 -10.74 27.73
CA GLU A 536 -34.98 -9.35 27.39
C GLU A 536 -33.81 -9.25 26.40
N ARG A 537 -33.96 -8.39 25.38
CA ARG A 537 -32.91 -8.05 24.41
C ARG A 537 -32.58 -6.58 24.50
N ARG A 538 -31.29 -6.26 24.59
CA ARG A 538 -30.80 -4.88 24.72
C ARG A 538 -29.96 -4.46 23.51
N PRO A 539 -29.90 -3.14 23.22
CA PRO A 539 -28.95 -2.63 22.25
C PRO A 539 -27.51 -3.00 22.64
N VAL A 540 -26.70 -3.23 21.62
CA VAL A 540 -25.28 -3.56 21.76
C VAL A 540 -24.45 -2.40 21.22
N ILE A 541 -23.43 -1.97 21.95
CA ILE A 541 -22.41 -1.05 21.44
C ILE A 541 -21.08 -1.78 21.30
N VAL A 542 -20.56 -1.83 20.08
CA VAL A 542 -19.20 -2.29 19.81
C VAL A 542 -18.25 -1.10 20.01
N ALA A 543 -17.46 -1.16 21.09
CA ALA A 543 -16.63 -0.07 21.58
C ALA A 543 -15.15 -0.28 21.24
N HIS A 544 -14.63 0.49 20.29
CA HIS A 544 -13.27 0.31 19.78
C HIS A 544 -12.26 1.26 20.41
N HIS A 545 -11.10 0.69 20.77
CA HIS A 545 -9.92 1.47 21.16
C HIS A 545 -9.17 2.00 19.92
N GLY A 546 -8.18 2.87 20.16
CA GLY A 546 -7.24 3.38 19.16
C GLY A 546 -5.98 2.53 19.02
N GLY A 547 -5.07 2.94 18.13
CA GLY A 547 -3.88 2.17 17.79
C GLY A 547 -2.94 2.00 18.98
N GLY A 548 -2.45 0.78 19.19
CA GLY A 548 -1.50 0.43 20.26
C GLY A 548 -2.16 0.17 21.62
N GLY A 549 -3.46 0.40 21.73
CA GLY A 549 -4.27 0.02 22.89
C GLY A 549 -4.65 -1.46 22.89
N LEU A 550 -5.15 -1.92 24.04
CA LEU A 550 -5.86 -3.19 24.21
C LEU A 550 -7.32 -2.90 24.56
N PRO A 551 -8.26 -3.84 24.37
CA PRO A 551 -9.68 -3.65 24.72
C PRO A 551 -9.94 -3.08 26.12
N GLY A 552 -9.08 -3.39 27.10
CA GLY A 552 -9.25 -2.92 28.48
C GLY A 552 -9.23 -1.41 28.64
N VAL A 553 -8.55 -0.67 27.75
CA VAL A 553 -8.40 0.79 27.89
C VAL A 553 -9.71 1.55 27.73
N VAL A 554 -10.71 0.97 27.05
CA VAL A 554 -12.05 1.57 26.90
C VAL A 554 -12.97 1.27 28.07
N VAL A 555 -12.64 0.25 28.87
CA VAL A 555 -13.33 -0.14 30.11
C VAL A 555 -12.75 0.62 31.31
N ASP A 556 -11.44 0.86 31.30
CA ASP A 556 -10.71 1.55 32.36
C ASP A 556 -11.14 3.03 32.51
N ARG A 557 -11.76 3.35 33.65
CA ARG A 557 -12.22 4.70 34.00
C ARG A 557 -11.08 5.66 34.33
N SER A 558 -9.90 5.15 34.69
CA SER A 558 -8.73 5.99 34.97
C SER A 558 -8.05 6.51 33.70
N SER A 559 -8.40 5.92 32.55
CA SER A 559 -7.93 6.33 31.24
C SER A 559 -8.33 7.77 30.94
N ARG A 560 -7.35 8.67 30.78
CA ARG A 560 -7.61 10.07 30.42
C ARG A 560 -8.24 10.20 29.02
N THR A 561 -7.80 9.35 28.10
CA THR A 561 -8.22 9.36 26.69
C THR A 561 -9.60 8.75 26.49
N TYR A 562 -9.91 7.63 27.14
CA TYR A 562 -11.16 6.89 26.89
C TYR A 562 -12.19 7.02 28.01
N LYS A 563 -11.76 7.42 29.21
CA LYS A 563 -12.64 7.71 30.37
C LYS A 563 -13.58 6.56 30.72
N GLY A 564 -13.19 5.32 30.42
CA GLY A 564 -14.03 4.14 30.61
C GLY A 564 -15.36 4.19 29.87
N PHE A 565 -15.45 4.82 28.68
CA PHE A 565 -16.73 5.02 27.99
C PHE A 565 -17.50 3.72 27.73
N ALA A 566 -16.82 2.59 27.53
CA ALA A 566 -17.45 1.28 27.41
C ALA A 566 -18.14 0.87 28.72
N ALA A 567 -17.47 1.04 29.87
CA ALA A 567 -18.06 0.76 31.18
C ALA A 567 -19.22 1.71 31.51
N GLN A 568 -19.12 2.97 31.09
CA GLN A 568 -20.18 3.96 31.27
C GLN A 568 -21.45 3.64 30.44
N LEU A 569 -21.30 3.09 29.23
CA LEU A 569 -22.43 2.59 28.45
C LEU A 569 -23.04 1.34 29.10
N ALA A 570 -22.21 0.42 29.61
CA ALA A 570 -22.71 -0.75 30.34
C ALA A 570 -23.51 -0.36 31.60
N ASP A 571 -23.08 0.66 32.36
CA ASP A 571 -23.83 1.20 33.50
C ASP A 571 -25.22 1.70 33.10
N ARG A 572 -25.36 2.27 31.90
CA ARG A 572 -26.63 2.75 31.34
C ARG A 572 -27.52 1.63 30.81
N GLY A 573 -27.06 0.38 30.91
CA GLY A 573 -27.81 -0.83 30.57
C GLY A 573 -27.53 -1.37 29.17
N TYR A 574 -26.65 -0.75 28.38
CA TYR A 574 -26.25 -1.29 27.09
C TYR A 574 -25.40 -2.54 27.27
N VAL A 575 -25.54 -3.51 26.36
CA VAL A 575 -24.50 -4.55 26.25
C VAL A 575 -23.33 -3.96 25.48
N VAL A 576 -22.11 -4.16 25.96
CA VAL A 576 -20.93 -3.57 25.31
C VAL A 576 -19.94 -4.66 24.96
N PHE A 577 -19.47 -4.68 23.72
CA PHE A 577 -18.37 -5.54 23.30
C PHE A 577 -17.20 -4.66 22.84
N ALA A 578 -16.05 -4.78 23.50
CA ALA A 578 -14.82 -4.11 23.11
C ALA A 578 -13.89 -5.11 22.42
N PRO A 579 -13.89 -5.22 21.08
CA PRO A 579 -13.01 -6.11 20.36
C PRO A 579 -11.57 -5.57 20.31
N HIS A 580 -10.60 -6.48 20.16
CA HIS A 580 -9.27 -6.14 19.71
C HIS A 580 -9.21 -6.12 18.18
N PHE A 581 -8.18 -5.47 17.63
CA PHE A 581 -7.82 -5.51 16.21
C PHE A 581 -6.28 -5.61 16.14
N PRO A 582 -5.69 -6.07 15.01
CA PRO A 582 -4.29 -6.53 14.96
C PRO A 582 -3.21 -5.44 15.05
N TRP A 583 -3.41 -4.39 15.86
CA TRP A 583 -2.50 -3.26 16.01
C TRP A 583 -1.64 -3.38 17.28
N ARG A 584 -0.77 -4.40 17.34
CA ARG A 584 0.23 -4.58 18.42
C ARG A 584 1.58 -5.07 17.87
N ALA A 585 2.63 -4.91 18.69
CA ALA A 585 4.00 -5.42 18.49
C ALA A 585 4.85 -4.76 17.38
N GLY A 586 4.69 -3.45 17.15
CA GLY A 586 5.58 -2.67 16.27
C GLY A 586 5.53 -3.18 14.83
N ASP A 587 6.64 -3.68 14.31
CA ASP A 587 6.75 -4.13 12.91
C ASP A 587 5.99 -5.43 12.59
N ARG A 588 5.60 -6.25 13.58
CA ARG A 588 4.88 -7.50 13.30
C ARG A 588 3.53 -7.26 12.62
N TYR A 589 2.79 -6.25 13.08
CA TYR A 589 1.55 -5.83 12.44
C TYR A 589 1.81 -5.27 11.02
N ARG A 590 2.86 -4.47 10.85
CA ARG A 590 3.19 -3.86 9.57
C ARG A 590 3.64 -4.91 8.53
N GLU A 591 4.27 -5.98 8.98
CA GLU A 591 4.59 -7.13 8.16
C GLU A 591 3.31 -7.81 7.64
N LEU A 592 2.25 -7.92 8.44
CA LEU A 592 0.96 -8.44 7.98
C LEU A 592 0.43 -7.62 6.80
N GLN A 593 0.43 -6.29 6.89
CA GLN A 593 0.02 -5.43 5.76
C GLN A 593 0.88 -5.71 4.52
N ARG A 594 2.21 -5.82 4.69
CA ARG A 594 3.13 -6.03 3.56
C ARG A 594 2.95 -7.39 2.89
N LYS A 595 2.64 -8.44 3.66
CA LYS A 595 2.29 -9.78 3.16
C LYS A 595 0.91 -9.79 2.49
N ALA A 596 -0.04 -9.03 3.03
CA ALA A 596 -1.41 -8.93 2.52
C ALA A 596 -1.47 -8.18 1.17
N ASN A 597 -0.71 -7.09 1.03
CA ASN A 597 -0.75 -6.21 -0.14
C ASN A 597 -0.57 -6.97 -1.48
N PRO A 598 0.45 -7.82 -1.70
CA PRO A 598 0.60 -8.57 -2.94
C PRO A 598 -0.57 -9.51 -3.27
N LEU A 599 -1.34 -9.92 -2.28
CA LEU A 599 -2.57 -10.71 -2.44
C LEU A 599 -3.81 -9.85 -2.69
N GLY A 600 -3.66 -8.51 -2.71
CA GLY A 600 -4.75 -7.54 -2.84
C GLY A 600 -5.62 -7.48 -1.60
N LEU A 601 -5.01 -7.72 -0.44
CA LEU A 601 -5.62 -7.64 0.89
C LEU A 601 -4.96 -6.51 1.69
N SER A 602 -5.66 -6.01 2.71
CA SER A 602 -5.14 -5.03 3.66
C SER A 602 -5.44 -5.47 5.10
N VAL A 603 -4.94 -4.74 6.09
CA VAL A 603 -5.36 -4.93 7.50
C VAL A 603 -6.88 -4.92 7.65
N PHE A 604 -7.58 -4.07 6.88
CA PHE A 604 -9.03 -3.97 6.95
C PHE A 604 -9.73 -5.21 6.41
N SER A 605 -9.08 -6.04 5.58
CA SER A 605 -9.60 -7.35 5.21
C SER A 605 -9.78 -8.25 6.43
N PHE A 606 -8.80 -8.26 7.34
CA PHE A 606 -8.85 -9.03 8.58
C PHE A 606 -9.85 -8.44 9.57
N ILE A 607 -9.83 -7.12 9.77
CA ILE A 607 -10.78 -6.44 10.67
C ILE A 607 -12.22 -6.67 10.19
N LEU A 608 -12.50 -6.63 8.89
CA LEU A 608 -13.84 -6.92 8.37
C LEU A 608 -14.26 -8.36 8.68
N ALA A 609 -13.37 -9.35 8.48
CA ALA A 609 -13.67 -10.74 8.81
C ALA A 609 -13.93 -10.93 10.32
N ASP A 610 -13.11 -10.29 11.17
CA ASP A 610 -13.31 -10.29 12.62
C ASP A 610 -14.70 -9.74 12.98
N HIS A 611 -15.10 -8.63 12.36
CA HIS A 611 -16.39 -8.01 12.59
C HIS A 611 -17.58 -8.80 12.02
N GLU A 612 -17.44 -9.44 10.86
CA GLU A 612 -18.47 -10.34 10.33
C GLU A 612 -18.77 -11.47 11.33
N ARG A 613 -17.72 -12.07 11.89
CA ARG A 613 -17.82 -13.18 12.86
C ARG A 613 -18.32 -12.73 14.22
N LEU A 614 -17.87 -11.55 14.67
CA LEU A 614 -18.40 -10.91 15.86
C LEU A 614 -19.91 -10.65 15.72
N LEU A 615 -20.36 -10.11 14.58
CA LEU A 615 -21.78 -9.86 14.33
C LEU A 615 -22.58 -11.16 14.23
N ASP A 616 -22.04 -12.22 13.62
CA ASP A 616 -22.67 -13.55 13.62
C ASP A 616 -22.91 -14.04 15.05
N TRP A 617 -21.90 -13.93 15.91
CA TRP A 617 -22.01 -14.35 17.29
C TRP A 617 -22.97 -13.48 18.11
N LEU A 618 -22.83 -12.15 18.04
CA LEU A 618 -23.66 -11.20 18.79
C LEU A 618 -25.13 -11.32 18.40
N THR A 619 -25.45 -11.41 17.10
CA THR A 619 -26.85 -11.51 16.64
C THR A 619 -27.53 -12.83 17.02
N ALA A 620 -26.75 -13.87 17.31
CA ALA A 620 -27.25 -15.14 17.82
C ALA A 620 -27.50 -15.14 19.34
N GLN A 621 -27.03 -14.13 20.08
CA GLN A 621 -27.18 -14.11 21.54
C GLN A 621 -28.61 -13.77 21.96
N PRO A 622 -29.15 -14.45 22.99
CA PRO A 622 -30.53 -14.22 23.42
C PRO A 622 -30.75 -12.85 24.06
N TRP A 623 -29.68 -12.20 24.53
CA TRP A 623 -29.67 -10.89 25.19
C TRP A 623 -29.38 -9.72 24.23
N ALA A 624 -28.98 -9.98 22.99
CA ALA A 624 -28.67 -8.94 22.02
C ALA A 624 -29.88 -8.61 21.15
N ASP A 625 -30.14 -7.32 20.94
CA ASP A 625 -31.06 -6.87 19.91
C ASP A 625 -30.34 -6.74 18.55
N PRO A 626 -30.60 -7.63 17.58
CA PRO A 626 -29.89 -7.63 16.30
C PRO A 626 -30.19 -6.39 15.44
N LYS A 627 -31.22 -5.60 15.77
CA LYS A 627 -31.56 -4.36 15.05
C LYS A 627 -30.90 -3.11 15.65
N ARG A 628 -30.29 -3.23 16.83
CA ARG A 628 -29.69 -2.11 17.58
C ARG A 628 -28.25 -2.42 18.00
N ILE A 629 -27.40 -2.69 17.00
CA ILE A 629 -25.95 -2.87 17.20
C ILE A 629 -25.22 -1.64 16.64
N GLY A 630 -24.60 -0.83 17.50
CA GLY A 630 -23.86 0.37 17.14
C GLY A 630 -22.36 0.15 17.19
N LEU A 631 -21.58 1.00 16.51
CA LEU A 631 -20.13 1.00 16.57
C LEU A 631 -19.64 2.40 16.96
N TYR A 632 -18.86 2.49 18.04
CA TYR A 632 -18.26 3.74 18.54
C TYR A 632 -16.78 3.51 18.81
N GLY A 633 -15.89 4.34 18.26
CA GLY A 633 -14.46 4.22 18.54
C GLY A 633 -13.66 5.50 18.29
N LEU A 634 -12.52 5.60 18.96
CA LEU A 634 -11.56 6.71 18.85
C LEU A 634 -10.37 6.31 17.97
N SER A 635 -9.84 7.23 17.15
CA SER A 635 -8.59 7.06 16.41
C SER A 635 -8.68 5.91 15.39
N TRP A 636 -7.84 4.87 15.51
CA TRP A 636 -8.04 3.61 14.80
C TRP A 636 -9.44 3.03 14.98
N GLY A 637 -10.02 3.11 16.17
CA GLY A 637 -11.42 2.76 16.38
C GLY A 637 -12.39 3.64 15.60
N GLY A 638 -12.03 4.91 15.37
CA GLY A 638 -12.74 5.81 14.47
C GLY A 638 -12.63 5.38 13.00
N LYS A 639 -11.45 4.94 12.55
CA LYS A 639 -11.26 4.36 11.20
C LYS A 639 -12.16 3.14 10.99
N VAL A 640 -12.24 2.28 11.99
CA VAL A 640 -13.11 1.11 12.02
C VAL A 640 -14.58 1.56 11.97
N ALA A 641 -14.96 2.57 12.75
CA ALA A 641 -16.31 3.13 12.80
C ALA A 641 -16.78 3.77 11.50
N VAL A 642 -15.88 4.17 10.59
CA VAL A 642 -16.25 4.61 9.24
C VAL A 642 -16.25 3.45 8.24
N ARG A 643 -15.19 2.64 8.20
CA ARG A 643 -14.98 1.64 7.15
C ARG A 643 -15.88 0.41 7.31
N VAL A 644 -15.97 -0.12 8.54
CA VAL A 644 -16.70 -1.37 8.78
C VAL A 644 -18.21 -1.17 8.60
N PRO A 645 -18.87 -0.17 9.20
CA PRO A 645 -20.31 0.03 8.98
C PRO A 645 -20.66 0.37 7.53
N ALA A 646 -19.74 0.96 6.75
CA ALA A 646 -19.97 1.20 5.32
C ALA A 646 -20.15 -0.10 4.52
N LEU A 647 -19.49 -1.19 4.94
CA LEU A 647 -19.54 -2.51 4.29
C LEU A 647 -20.46 -3.51 4.99
N LEU A 648 -20.57 -3.46 6.31
CA LEU A 648 -21.38 -4.35 7.13
C LEU A 648 -22.65 -3.63 7.59
N GLU A 649 -23.74 -3.87 6.86
CA GLU A 649 -25.03 -3.19 7.08
C GLU A 649 -25.72 -3.56 8.41
N ARG A 650 -25.26 -4.62 9.09
CA ARG A 650 -25.76 -5.04 10.41
C ARG A 650 -25.42 -4.05 11.54
N TYR A 651 -24.46 -3.15 11.35
CA TYR A 651 -24.27 -2.02 12.27
C TYR A 651 -25.35 -0.99 12.01
N ALA A 652 -26.22 -0.75 12.98
CA ALA A 652 -27.35 0.17 12.88
C ALA A 652 -26.97 1.64 13.16
N LEU A 653 -25.80 1.92 13.73
CA LEU A 653 -25.32 3.26 14.08
C LEU A 653 -23.79 3.29 14.08
N ALA A 654 -23.19 4.42 13.67
CA ALA A 654 -21.74 4.58 13.63
C ALA A 654 -21.28 5.93 14.21
N ILE A 655 -20.26 5.89 15.09
CA ILE A 655 -19.64 7.07 15.71
C ILE A 655 -18.12 7.00 15.57
N PRO A 656 -17.54 7.62 14.53
CA PRO A 656 -16.10 7.87 14.47
C PRO A 656 -15.69 9.09 15.31
N SER A 657 -14.90 8.84 16.36
CA SER A 657 -14.29 9.88 17.19
C SER A 657 -12.80 10.04 16.87
N GLY A 658 -12.31 11.28 16.84
CA GLY A 658 -10.88 11.59 16.70
C GLY A 658 -10.17 11.00 15.47
N ASP A 659 -10.92 10.78 14.37
CA ASP A 659 -10.38 10.25 13.11
C ASP A 659 -11.01 10.90 11.87
N PHE A 660 -12.33 11.16 11.90
CA PHE A 660 -13.06 11.66 10.73
C PHE A 660 -12.55 13.04 10.29
N ASN A 661 -11.95 13.12 9.09
CA ASN A 661 -11.47 14.35 8.44
C ASN A 661 -11.28 14.09 6.92
N GLU A 662 -10.82 15.08 6.15
CA GLU A 662 -10.42 14.88 4.75
C GLU A 662 -9.20 13.94 4.67
N TRP A 663 -9.51 12.65 4.60
CA TRP A 663 -8.58 11.56 4.82
C TRP A 663 -7.49 11.50 3.74
N ILE A 664 -7.79 11.93 2.51
CA ILE A 664 -6.82 11.89 1.42
C ILE A 664 -5.69 12.90 1.67
N TRP A 665 -6.02 14.08 2.20
CA TRP A 665 -5.04 15.10 2.56
C TRP A 665 -4.18 14.63 3.74
N LYS A 666 -4.82 14.02 4.74
CA LYS A 666 -4.13 13.42 5.88
C LYS A 666 -3.10 12.35 5.47
N ASN A 667 -3.38 11.56 4.44
CA ASN A 667 -2.45 10.51 3.99
C ASN A 667 -1.34 11.03 3.08
N ALA A 668 -1.67 11.86 2.10
CA ALA A 668 -0.76 12.13 0.98
C ALA A 668 -0.07 13.51 1.03
N SER A 669 -0.55 14.46 1.83
CA SER A 669 -0.02 15.83 1.80
C SER A 669 1.43 15.90 2.31
N THR A 670 2.32 16.48 1.52
CA THR A 670 3.70 16.81 1.94
C THR A 670 3.81 18.21 2.55
N ALA A 671 2.70 18.95 2.63
CA ALA A 671 2.63 20.33 3.12
C ALA A 671 2.00 20.46 4.52
N TYR A 672 1.57 19.35 5.14
CA TYR A 672 0.98 19.34 6.48
C TYR A 672 1.82 18.51 7.45
N SER A 673 2.31 19.10 8.53
CA SER A 673 3.28 18.48 9.46
C SER A 673 2.76 17.23 10.19
N ASN A 674 1.44 17.10 10.36
CA ASN A 674 0.84 15.92 10.98
C ASN A 674 0.32 14.92 9.93
N SER A 675 0.61 15.06 8.64
CA SER A 675 0.21 14.05 7.65
C SER A 675 0.97 12.72 7.84
N TYR A 676 0.47 11.63 7.25
CA TYR A 676 1.17 10.33 7.27
C TYR A 676 2.50 10.32 6.52
N MET A 677 2.77 11.33 5.68
CA MET A 677 4.09 11.51 5.09
C MET A 677 5.18 11.76 6.13
N PHE A 678 4.80 12.32 7.28
CA PHE A 678 5.68 12.65 8.41
C PHE A 678 5.41 11.79 9.65
N ALA A 679 4.78 10.63 9.48
CA ALA A 679 4.48 9.70 10.56
C ALA A 679 5.38 8.45 10.49
N PRO A 680 5.64 7.75 11.60
CA PRO A 680 6.44 6.52 11.61
C PRO A 680 5.74 5.35 10.92
N GLU A 681 4.43 5.41 10.73
CA GLU A 681 3.66 4.44 9.96
C GLU A 681 4.12 4.47 8.49
N TYR A 682 4.65 3.34 8.04
CA TYR A 682 5.09 3.13 6.65
C TYR A 682 4.09 2.29 5.87
N GLU A 683 3.25 1.57 6.57
CA GLU A 683 2.05 0.97 6.04
C GLU A 683 1.06 2.08 5.67
N MET A 684 0.75 2.17 4.38
CA MET A 684 -0.22 3.14 3.88
C MET A 684 -1.56 2.46 3.72
N PHE A 685 -2.57 3.04 4.36
CA PHE A 685 -3.70 2.22 4.82
C PHE A 685 -4.60 1.67 3.75
N ASP A 686 -4.67 2.28 2.55
CA ASP A 686 -5.57 1.81 1.51
C ASP A 686 -5.03 2.18 0.11
N PHE A 687 -4.80 1.17 -0.74
CA PHE A 687 -4.39 1.39 -2.13
C PHE A 687 -5.52 2.06 -2.91
N ASN A 688 -5.19 3.11 -3.67
CA ASN A 688 -6.14 3.78 -4.57
C ASN A 688 -7.40 4.37 -3.89
N LEU A 689 -7.38 4.57 -2.57
CA LEU A 689 -8.51 5.15 -1.87
C LEU A 689 -8.85 6.53 -2.42
N GLY A 690 -7.87 7.40 -2.66
CA GLY A 690 -8.09 8.76 -3.16
C GLY A 690 -8.89 8.82 -4.47
N MET A 691 -8.64 7.92 -5.42
CA MET A 691 -9.37 7.93 -6.70
C MET A 691 -10.70 7.19 -6.64
N THR A 692 -11.11 6.68 -5.47
CA THR A 692 -12.29 5.83 -5.32
C THR A 692 -13.24 6.32 -4.24
N PHE A 693 -12.78 6.50 -3.00
CA PHE A 693 -13.59 6.84 -1.84
C PHE A 693 -12.87 7.81 -0.89
N GLY A 694 -13.65 8.54 -0.11
CA GLY A 694 -13.24 9.25 1.09
C GLY A 694 -14.21 8.94 2.23
N TYR A 695 -14.08 9.67 3.34
CA TYR A 695 -14.93 9.42 4.51
C TYR A 695 -16.37 9.87 4.29
N ALA A 696 -16.61 10.93 3.52
CA ALA A 696 -17.95 11.33 3.14
C ALA A 696 -18.66 10.29 2.26
N GLU A 697 -17.96 9.66 1.31
CA GLU A 697 -18.52 8.59 0.49
C GLU A 697 -18.84 7.36 1.35
N MET A 698 -17.98 7.01 2.32
CA MET A 698 -18.27 5.94 3.28
C MET A 698 -19.46 6.27 4.19
N ALA A 699 -19.57 7.49 4.70
CA ALA A 699 -20.73 7.94 5.47
C ALA A 699 -22.02 7.95 4.64
N ALA A 700 -21.92 8.25 3.33
CA ALA A 700 -23.04 8.08 2.41
C ALA A 700 -23.41 6.60 2.23
N MET A 701 -22.46 5.67 2.18
CA MET A 701 -22.74 4.22 2.19
C MET A 701 -23.31 3.72 3.52
N ILE A 702 -23.11 4.47 4.62
CA ILE A 702 -23.75 4.20 5.92
C ILE A 702 -25.23 4.64 5.92
N ALA A 703 -25.56 5.74 5.24
CA ALA A 703 -26.92 6.23 5.15
C ALA A 703 -27.89 5.13 4.66
N PRO A 704 -29.15 5.10 5.14
CA PRO A 704 -29.82 6.07 6.00
C PRO A 704 -29.66 5.80 7.51
N ARG A 705 -28.65 5.02 7.91
CA ARG A 705 -28.38 4.72 9.32
C ARG A 705 -27.77 5.93 10.03
N PRO A 706 -28.06 6.15 11.33
CA PRO A 706 -27.45 7.22 12.11
C PRO A 706 -25.92 7.24 12.08
N PHE A 707 -25.34 8.43 11.87
CA PHE A 707 -23.91 8.66 11.78
C PHE A 707 -23.51 9.93 12.53
N MET A 708 -22.62 9.83 13.52
CA MET A 708 -22.16 11.01 14.28
C MET A 708 -20.65 11.12 14.36
N VAL A 709 -20.11 12.32 14.16
CA VAL A 709 -18.69 12.62 14.34
C VAL A 709 -18.45 13.28 15.69
N GLU A 710 -17.43 12.85 16.42
CA GLU A 710 -16.97 13.48 17.67
C GLU A 710 -15.55 14.03 17.49
N ARG A 711 -15.36 15.32 17.78
CA ARG A 711 -14.15 16.06 17.43
C ARG A 711 -13.67 16.96 18.58
N GLY A 712 -12.47 16.69 19.10
CA GLY A 712 -11.75 17.61 19.98
C GLY A 712 -10.99 18.66 19.18
N HIS A 713 -11.11 19.94 19.55
CA HIS A 713 -10.46 21.06 18.85
C HIS A 713 -8.93 20.87 18.72
N ASP A 714 -8.28 20.37 19.78
CA ASP A 714 -6.83 20.19 19.87
C ASP A 714 -6.36 18.76 19.50
N ASP A 715 -7.23 17.96 18.86
CA ASP A 715 -6.85 16.65 18.34
C ASP A 715 -5.88 16.81 17.15
N GLY A 716 -4.67 16.24 17.26
CA GLY A 716 -3.64 16.29 16.21
C GLY A 716 -3.87 15.36 15.02
N VAL A 717 -4.91 14.52 15.02
CA VAL A 717 -5.22 13.62 13.89
C VAL A 717 -5.72 14.39 12.67
N GLY A 718 -6.57 15.39 12.84
CA GLY A 718 -6.99 16.31 11.78
C GLY A 718 -7.12 17.72 12.34
N ILE A 719 -7.44 18.72 11.53
CA ILE A 719 -7.81 20.07 12.02
C ILE A 719 -9.32 20.29 11.83
N ASP A 720 -9.92 21.17 12.63
CA ASP A 720 -11.35 21.44 12.59
C ASP A 720 -11.84 21.77 11.19
N GLU A 721 -11.05 22.52 10.42
CA GLU A 721 -11.36 22.92 9.05
C GLU A 721 -11.49 21.72 8.11
N TRP A 722 -10.61 20.72 8.25
CA TRP A 722 -10.68 19.50 7.44
C TRP A 722 -11.83 18.60 7.88
N VAL A 723 -12.12 18.55 9.18
CA VAL A 723 -13.29 17.83 9.71
C VAL A 723 -14.57 18.47 9.21
N ALA A 724 -14.69 19.80 9.31
CA ALA A 724 -15.85 20.57 8.89
C ALA A 724 -16.04 20.45 7.37
N PHE A 725 -14.97 20.56 6.60
CA PHE A 725 -14.99 20.36 5.15
C PHE A 725 -15.55 18.99 4.77
N GLU A 726 -15.05 17.93 5.39
CA GLU A 726 -15.51 16.57 5.12
C GLU A 726 -16.96 16.36 5.55
N TYR A 727 -17.31 16.82 6.76
CA TYR A 727 -18.63 16.64 7.36
C TYR A 727 -19.72 17.43 6.63
N ALA A 728 -19.40 18.61 6.08
CA ALA A 728 -20.33 19.38 5.26
C ALA A 728 -20.88 18.58 4.06
N LYS A 729 -20.09 17.66 3.49
CA LYS A 729 -20.56 16.73 2.45
C LYS A 729 -21.58 15.73 3.01
N VAL A 730 -21.32 15.18 4.20
CA VAL A 730 -22.20 14.23 4.90
C VAL A 730 -23.52 14.88 5.28
N TYR A 731 -23.48 16.02 5.97
CA TYR A 731 -24.70 16.72 6.39
C TYR A 731 -25.59 17.06 5.20
N ARG A 732 -25.00 17.64 4.13
CA ARG A 732 -25.72 17.93 2.89
C ARG A 732 -26.37 16.69 2.27
N HIS A 733 -25.71 15.53 2.36
CA HIS A 733 -26.26 14.27 1.86
C HIS A 733 -27.48 13.81 2.68
N TYR A 734 -27.38 13.80 4.01
CA TYR A 734 -28.46 13.40 4.91
C TYR A 734 -29.66 14.35 4.83
N ASP A 735 -29.41 15.67 4.71
CA ASP A 735 -30.46 16.67 4.47
C ASP A 735 -31.21 16.40 3.15
N LYS A 736 -30.49 16.13 2.06
CA LYS A 736 -31.14 15.80 0.78
C LYS A 736 -31.90 14.48 0.82
N LEU A 737 -31.46 13.51 1.62
CA LEU A 737 -32.20 12.28 1.90
C LEU A 737 -33.42 12.49 2.83
N LYS A 738 -33.66 13.71 3.31
CA LYS A 738 -34.76 14.09 4.22
C LYS A 738 -34.67 13.40 5.59
N ILE A 739 -33.44 13.20 6.06
CA ILE A 739 -33.11 12.65 7.38
C ILE A 739 -31.98 13.44 8.07
N PRO A 740 -31.99 14.79 8.05
CA PRO A 740 -30.90 15.58 8.64
C PRO A 740 -30.66 15.26 10.11
N GLU A 741 -31.69 14.84 10.85
CA GLU A 741 -31.63 14.45 12.26
C GLU A 741 -30.78 13.19 12.52
N LYS A 742 -30.53 12.37 11.50
CA LYS A 742 -29.70 11.15 11.61
C LYS A 742 -28.20 11.40 11.43
N SER A 743 -27.80 12.65 11.20
CA SER A 743 -26.39 13.03 11.16
C SER A 743 -26.09 14.14 12.16
N ARG A 744 -25.05 13.95 13.00
CA ARG A 744 -24.61 14.96 13.97
C ARG A 744 -23.09 15.08 13.97
N ILE A 745 -22.57 16.26 14.28
CA ILE A 745 -21.18 16.45 14.67
C ILE A 745 -21.12 17.20 16.00
N GLU A 746 -20.26 16.75 16.90
CA GLU A 746 -19.95 17.43 18.15
C GLU A 746 -18.51 17.91 18.13
N TYR A 747 -18.33 19.22 18.32
CA TYR A 747 -17.05 19.84 18.59
C TYR A 747 -16.95 20.15 20.08
N PHE A 748 -15.82 19.81 20.70
CA PHE A 748 -15.59 20.10 22.11
C PHE A 748 -14.16 20.57 22.37
N ARG A 749 -13.99 21.31 23.47
CA ARG A 749 -12.67 21.68 23.95
C ARG A 749 -11.98 20.45 24.55
N GLY A 750 -11.07 19.87 23.78
CA GLY A 750 -10.29 18.72 24.19
C GLY A 750 -9.27 18.32 23.15
N ILE A 751 -8.43 17.36 23.53
CA ILE A 751 -7.37 16.79 22.70
C ILE A 751 -7.88 15.54 21.95
N HIS A 752 -6.97 14.63 21.60
CA HIS A 752 -7.30 13.30 21.11
C HIS A 752 -7.87 12.41 22.23
N GLU A 753 -9.19 12.51 22.46
CA GLU A 753 -9.91 11.83 23.53
C GLU A 753 -11.40 11.63 23.21
N ILE A 754 -12.04 10.74 23.97
CA ILE A 754 -13.50 10.54 23.99
C ILE A 754 -14.16 11.63 24.84
N HIS A 755 -15.21 12.26 24.32
CA HIS A 755 -16.03 13.22 25.07
C HIS A 755 -17.19 12.55 25.80
N ALA A 756 -17.92 11.66 25.12
CA ALA A 756 -19.01 10.85 25.68
C ALA A 756 -20.21 11.65 26.22
N VAL A 757 -20.47 12.85 25.68
CA VAL A 757 -21.64 13.67 26.05
C VAL A 757 -22.67 13.62 24.92
N GLY A 758 -22.48 14.40 23.85
CA GLY A 758 -23.38 14.37 22.70
C GLY A 758 -23.46 13.00 22.02
N THR A 759 -22.36 12.23 22.05
CA THR A 759 -22.35 10.85 21.54
C THR A 759 -23.23 9.90 22.34
N PHE A 760 -23.31 10.04 23.67
CA PHE A 760 -24.21 9.24 24.51
C PHE A 760 -25.67 9.65 24.30
N GLU A 761 -25.95 10.96 24.21
CA GLU A 761 -27.28 11.47 23.87
C GLU A 761 -27.75 10.92 22.51
N PHE A 762 -26.88 10.95 21.50
CA PHE A 762 -27.18 10.42 20.18
C PHE A 762 -27.47 8.91 20.17
N ILE A 763 -26.74 8.12 20.97
CA ILE A 763 -27.04 6.69 21.15
C ILE A 763 -28.42 6.52 21.82
N GLU A 764 -28.71 7.27 22.88
CA GLU A 764 -30.00 7.20 23.58
C GLU A 764 -31.18 7.59 22.68
N GLU A 765 -31.02 8.62 21.84
CA GLU A 765 -32.04 9.07 20.89
C GLU A 765 -32.39 7.98 19.87
N HIS A 766 -31.40 7.23 19.38
CA HIS A 766 -31.60 6.26 18.30
C HIS A 766 -31.85 4.82 18.78
N PHE A 767 -31.26 4.41 19.89
CA PHE A 767 -31.42 3.07 20.45
C PHE A 767 -32.35 3.00 21.66
N GLY A 768 -32.76 4.15 22.20
CA GLY A 768 -33.53 4.27 23.43
C GLY A 768 -32.66 4.07 24.67
N ARG A 769 -33.11 4.61 25.82
CA ARG A 769 -32.47 4.31 27.11
C ARG A 769 -32.61 2.83 27.46
N ALA A 770 -31.49 2.17 27.71
CA ALA A 770 -31.49 0.75 28.08
C ALA A 770 -31.90 0.49 29.55
N LYS A 771 -31.80 1.50 30.43
CA LYS A 771 -32.42 1.52 31.76
C LYS A 771 -33.54 2.56 31.82
N ALA A 772 -34.70 2.19 32.37
CA ALA A 772 -35.75 3.15 32.72
C ALA A 772 -35.23 4.07 33.83
N THR A 773 -35.43 5.38 33.68
CA THR A 773 -35.10 6.34 34.74
C THR A 773 -36.00 6.04 35.93
N VAL A 774 -35.44 5.71 37.10
CA VAL A 774 -36.21 5.76 38.34
C VAL A 774 -36.61 7.22 38.51
N ALA A 775 -37.91 7.51 38.36
CA ALA A 775 -38.44 8.82 38.63
C ALA A 775 -38.30 9.11 40.13
N GLY A 776 -37.40 10.04 40.46
CA GLY A 776 -37.23 10.62 41.80
C GLY A 776 -35.88 10.28 42.44
N ARG A 777 -35.15 11.22 43.03
CA ARG A 777 -35.45 12.62 43.43
C ARG A 777 -34.15 13.19 44.05
N PRO A 778 -34.15 14.49 44.37
CA PRO A 778 -33.45 15.56 43.67
C PRO A 778 -31.91 15.50 43.73
#